data_AF-A0A168M7S3-F1
#
_entry.id   AF-A0A168M7S3-F1
#
_cell.length_a   1.000
_cell.length_b   1.000
_cell.length_c   1.000
_cell.angle_alpha   90.00
_cell.angle_beta   90.00
_cell.angle_gamma   90.00
#
_symmetry.space_group_name_H-M   'P 1'
#
loop_
_entity.id
_entity.type
_entity.pdbx_description
1 polymer ?
#
loop_
_entity_poly.entity_id
_entity_poly.type
_entity_poly.pdbx_seq_one_letter_code
_entity_poly.pdbx_strand_id
1 'polypeptide(L)'
;MNILLYQDRGTAPNSVRQTYQSLKSLVGHAYDIIHVDARVLRTEPWEANCAMLVMPGGRDLPYCQDLQGTTNQRIRRFVEDGGRYFGICAGAYYGSSMIEFEKGDPVMQVCGPRELKFYPGVSRGTTFPGFVYNSERGARSVSILVEPSLDYPLAEATAGQQRRSIRMYYNGGGYFAHADRLAGDKVDVLARYEDPGTCPDEPHPAAVVHCRIGRGHAVLIATHPEYDAGPNDLMNPEATDSMKAIIKDLIDSSLDRKMFLCAVFDRMGLQVVPHTGRALMENQVPDLTPLYLAMHGSSPPSSFLDLTDSWLDAANPVSKVLECANDAFYLTALDDCQDINIPNSQYNLLSLQREQQGKPPITTLLYQTTGFDNNRNNNHMIPPPHLTPTYSLARYFDSLTHWRKHHRSTDASLGNTMLYAEVIESTQTLLDKNFDFTKTLPSGLVCLAANQIDGRGRGRNSWISQEGGLQFSLLIRHSINYVKSPVVFLQYLISLAVVESIRKRPGYERLPLFLKWPNDIYAKGDSGLQKIGGLLVNSHYMDDEFTVIIGCGLNLSNTYPTISINQVIKAYDPTLPLLSPEDLLANILVTFESLYSQFCQAGIGSWFLNRYYSHWLHSDQLVTLETHDNAVARIEGITSGCPIDNKAKDDIEDLLTIQTPVNLSLKDKTLDRFYPETYATKLNKYQDVLDDPQLALAMRQGTKVVHQAAENSVFTKRFLKGEINRDEYGQYLRSLYFVYKSMEKLLKHHHQDTAIGMIYFPEELNREQTLLDDLTFFYGRERLNQVTDPNTMTPAVKHYIDTMEEACKVNPALMVSHSYTRYLGDLSGGQILAKRLKKHILHLEKQDSSWDSHAGLSFYHFNNIGNQNEFKNMYRQQLDQVPVTEHTKDLVVNEAIRCFELNIALFDEIQALSDANQLLPTEDDTSPRRSSHWLLPSTTIMIPVLATVAAMTTLGCAAYLRHRNT
;
A
#
# COMPACT_ATOMS: atom_id res chain seq x y z
N MET A 1 1.59 18.02 7.06
CA MET A 1 2.86 18.08 6.32
C MET A 1 3.74 16.94 6.81
N ASN A 2 4.66 16.49 5.98
CA ASN A 2 5.42 15.27 6.19
C ASN A 2 6.90 15.59 6.38
N ILE A 3 7.57 14.90 7.29
CA ILE A 3 9.02 14.80 7.32
C ILE A 3 9.38 13.55 6.54
N LEU A 4 10.16 13.71 5.47
CA LEU A 4 10.59 12.59 4.65
C LEU A 4 11.94 12.09 5.15
N LEU A 5 11.99 10.83 5.58
CA LEU A 5 13.20 10.17 6.04
C LEU A 5 13.72 9.24 4.94
N TYR A 6 14.87 9.57 4.35
CA TYR A 6 15.46 8.74 3.31
C TYR A 6 15.88 7.39 3.89
N GLN A 7 15.44 6.30 3.25
CA GLN A 7 15.77 4.92 3.59
C GLN A 7 15.99 4.12 2.29
N ASP A 8 17.24 4.09 1.84
CA ASP A 8 17.68 3.29 0.70
C ASP A 8 19.20 3.05 0.81
N ARG A 9 19.83 2.58 -0.27
CA ARG A 9 21.28 2.48 -0.40
C ARG A 9 21.98 3.75 0.08
N GLY A 10 23.05 3.55 0.85
CA GLY A 10 23.82 4.61 1.48
C GLY A 10 23.41 4.86 2.94
N THR A 11 22.20 4.53 3.35
CA THR A 11 21.80 4.67 4.77
C THR A 11 22.23 3.46 5.60
N ALA A 12 22.58 3.70 6.87
CA ALA A 12 22.76 2.62 7.84
C ALA A 12 21.41 2.30 8.52
N PRO A 13 20.94 1.03 8.56
CA PRO A 13 19.64 0.70 9.15
C PRO A 13 19.44 1.18 10.59
N ASN A 14 20.50 1.11 11.41
CA ASN A 14 20.45 1.62 12.78
C ASN A 14 20.30 3.14 12.82
N SER A 15 21.01 3.89 11.95
CA SER A 15 20.89 5.35 11.89
C SER A 15 19.49 5.77 11.44
N VAL A 16 18.88 5.07 10.46
CA VAL A 16 17.48 5.31 10.05
C VAL A 16 16.53 5.10 11.23
N ARG A 17 16.67 3.99 11.96
CA ARG A 17 15.83 3.67 13.12
C ARG A 17 15.95 4.73 14.23
N GLN A 18 17.17 5.05 14.63
CA GLN A 18 17.46 6.05 15.67
C GLN A 18 16.97 7.45 15.26
N THR A 19 17.15 7.82 13.99
CA THR A 19 16.62 9.07 13.43
C THR A 19 15.09 9.10 13.48
N TYR A 20 14.42 8.01 13.07
CA TYR A 20 12.96 7.91 13.11
C TYR A 20 12.41 8.06 14.53
N GLN A 21 12.97 7.33 15.50
CA GLN A 21 12.57 7.38 16.91
C GLN A 21 12.80 8.77 17.52
N SER A 22 13.97 9.36 17.26
CA SER A 22 14.28 10.73 17.67
C SER A 22 13.26 11.71 17.09
N LEU A 23 13.00 11.68 15.78
CA LEU A 23 12.00 12.56 15.16
C LEU A 23 10.61 12.38 15.78
N LYS A 24 10.13 11.14 15.95
CA LYS A 24 8.83 10.84 16.58
C LYS A 24 8.70 11.48 17.98
N SER A 25 9.77 11.44 18.77
CA SER A 25 9.77 12.04 20.12
C SER A 25 9.91 13.56 20.13
N LEU A 26 10.58 14.17 19.15
CA LEU A 26 10.97 15.59 19.21
C LEU A 26 10.03 16.52 18.44
N VAL A 27 9.56 16.09 17.27
CA VAL A 27 8.58 16.86 16.47
C VAL A 27 7.14 16.49 16.81
N GLY A 28 6.99 15.54 17.74
CA GLY A 28 5.72 15.05 18.27
C GLY A 28 4.74 14.71 17.16
N HIS A 29 3.50 15.10 17.38
CA HIS A 29 2.36 14.74 16.53
C HIS A 29 2.03 15.77 15.45
N ALA A 30 2.89 16.79 15.30
CA ALA A 30 2.71 17.85 14.32
C ALA A 30 3.02 17.40 12.88
N TYR A 31 3.84 16.35 12.72
CA TYR A 31 4.27 15.85 11.42
C TYR A 31 4.13 14.33 11.32
N ASP A 32 3.80 13.86 10.11
CA ASP A 32 4.01 12.46 9.76
C ASP A 32 5.48 12.24 9.37
N ILE A 33 6.06 11.10 9.71
CA ILE A 33 7.43 10.75 9.31
C ILE A 33 7.34 9.60 8.34
N ILE A 34 7.66 9.88 7.07
CA ILE A 34 7.46 8.93 5.96
C ILE A 34 8.82 8.49 5.45
N HIS A 35 9.03 7.17 5.40
CA HIS A 35 10.21 6.60 4.75
C HIS A 35 10.11 6.73 3.23
N VAL A 36 11.16 7.26 2.59
CA VAL A 36 11.23 7.43 1.14
C VAL A 36 12.51 6.82 0.58
N ASP A 37 12.41 6.31 -0.65
CA ASP A 37 13.51 5.71 -1.40
C ASP A 37 13.96 6.63 -2.54
N ALA A 38 15.05 6.29 -3.25
CA ALA A 38 15.57 7.10 -4.35
C ALA A 38 14.58 7.26 -5.51
N ARG A 39 13.68 6.28 -5.70
CA ARG A 39 12.65 6.33 -6.73
C ARG A 39 11.59 7.36 -6.38
N VAL A 40 11.12 7.41 -5.13
CA VAL A 40 10.14 8.42 -4.68
C VAL A 40 10.69 9.82 -4.90
N LEU A 41 11.92 10.08 -4.46
CA LEU A 41 12.52 11.41 -4.63
C LEU A 41 12.69 11.82 -6.10
N ARG A 42 12.85 10.83 -7.00
CA ARG A 42 13.02 11.03 -8.44
C ARG A 42 11.72 11.19 -9.21
N THR A 43 10.66 10.48 -8.83
CA THR A 43 9.47 10.29 -9.68
C THR A 43 8.16 10.83 -9.10
N GLU A 44 8.02 10.89 -7.79
CA GLU A 44 6.75 11.28 -7.14
C GLU A 44 6.73 12.80 -6.82
N PRO A 45 5.56 13.46 -6.76
CA PRO A 45 5.44 14.89 -6.44
C PRO A 45 5.46 15.15 -4.92
N TRP A 46 6.60 14.90 -4.27
CA TRP A 46 6.72 14.90 -2.80
C TRP A 46 6.92 16.30 -2.20
N GLU A 47 7.41 17.28 -2.97
CA GLU A 47 7.87 18.58 -2.49
C GLU A 47 6.75 19.39 -1.81
N ALA A 48 5.53 19.36 -2.36
CA ALA A 48 4.41 20.18 -1.91
C ALA A 48 3.92 19.84 -0.49
N ASN A 49 4.12 18.59 -0.06
CA ASN A 49 3.67 18.12 1.25
C ASN A 49 4.83 17.87 2.23
N CYS A 50 6.07 18.15 1.82
CA CYS A 50 7.26 17.93 2.62
C CYS A 50 7.62 19.17 3.45
N ALA A 51 7.66 19.02 4.77
CA ALA A 51 8.18 20.05 5.68
C ALA A 51 9.71 20.02 5.75
N MET A 52 10.30 18.82 5.78
CA MET A 52 11.73 18.59 5.90
C MET A 52 12.14 17.25 5.27
N LEU A 53 13.22 17.25 4.50
CA LEU A 53 13.90 16.04 4.02
C LEU A 53 15.09 15.72 4.94
N VAL A 54 15.13 14.50 5.46
CA VAL A 54 16.14 14.00 6.38
C VAL A 54 17.00 12.95 5.68
N MET A 55 18.32 13.18 5.67
CA MET A 55 19.33 12.26 5.13
C MET A 55 20.18 11.70 6.28
N PRO A 56 19.97 10.44 6.70
CA PRO A 56 20.68 9.82 7.82
C PRO A 56 22.16 9.52 7.55
N GLY A 57 22.84 9.06 8.60
CA GLY A 57 24.21 8.57 8.52
C GLY A 57 24.35 7.25 7.75
N GLY A 58 25.57 6.97 7.29
CA GLY A 58 25.89 5.79 6.48
C GLY A 58 27.08 6.04 5.55
N ARG A 59 26.88 5.88 4.23
CA ARG A 59 27.88 6.09 3.17
C ARG A 59 27.30 7.03 2.12
N ASP A 60 28.06 8.04 1.70
CA ASP A 60 27.56 9.05 0.75
C ASP A 60 27.65 8.65 -0.73
N LEU A 61 28.62 7.83 -1.14
CA LEU A 61 28.76 7.46 -2.55
C LEU A 61 27.49 6.83 -3.13
N PRO A 62 26.77 5.94 -2.42
CA PRO A 62 25.46 5.48 -2.89
C PRO A 62 24.43 6.60 -3.03
N TYR A 63 24.39 7.61 -2.15
CA TYR A 63 23.52 8.79 -2.33
C TYR A 63 23.87 9.53 -3.63
N CYS A 64 25.15 9.65 -3.95
CA CYS A 64 25.59 10.26 -5.20
C CYS A 64 25.13 9.43 -6.40
N GLN A 65 25.33 8.11 -6.38
CA GLN A 65 24.93 7.21 -7.47
C GLN A 65 23.42 7.25 -7.73
N ASP A 66 22.62 7.24 -6.66
CA ASP A 66 21.17 7.03 -6.76
C ASP A 66 20.37 8.33 -6.91
N LEU A 67 20.93 9.49 -6.51
CA LEU A 67 20.24 10.79 -6.50
C LEU A 67 20.91 11.87 -7.37
N GLN A 68 22.00 11.58 -8.08
CA GLN A 68 22.66 12.55 -8.96
C GLN A 68 21.75 13.15 -10.05
N GLY A 69 22.13 14.32 -10.56
CA GLY A 69 21.48 15.00 -11.67
C GLY A 69 20.15 15.64 -11.29
N THR A 70 19.08 15.24 -11.97
CA THR A 70 17.75 15.88 -11.82
C THR A 70 17.18 15.73 -10.40
N THR A 71 17.42 14.61 -9.72
CA THR A 71 16.92 14.39 -8.35
C THR A 71 17.55 15.37 -7.36
N ASN A 72 18.87 15.57 -7.41
CA ASN A 72 19.54 16.60 -6.61
C ASN A 72 19.11 18.02 -6.95
N GLN A 73 18.82 18.31 -8.21
CA GLN A 73 18.23 19.60 -8.59
C GLN A 73 16.86 19.80 -7.94
N ARG A 74 16.02 18.76 -7.87
CA ARG A 74 14.73 18.80 -7.17
C ARG A 74 14.90 19.03 -5.67
N ILE A 75 15.77 18.26 -5.02
CA ILE A 75 16.07 18.43 -3.58
C ILE A 75 16.56 19.84 -3.30
N ARG A 76 17.48 20.35 -4.12
CA ARG A 76 18.01 21.71 -3.96
C ARG A 76 16.92 22.78 -4.14
N ARG A 77 16.11 22.69 -5.19
CA ARG A 77 14.98 23.61 -5.42
C ARG A 77 13.98 23.59 -4.28
N PHE A 78 13.64 22.41 -3.77
CA PHE A 78 12.77 22.27 -2.60
C PHE A 78 13.26 23.12 -1.42
N VAL A 79 14.56 23.05 -1.09
CA VAL A 79 15.13 23.88 -0.02
C VAL A 79 15.15 25.36 -0.43
N GLU A 80 15.57 25.70 -1.65
CA GLU A 80 15.56 27.09 -2.15
C GLU A 80 14.18 27.74 -2.05
N ASP A 81 13.11 26.97 -2.25
CA ASP A 81 11.73 27.43 -2.24
C ASP A 81 11.11 27.56 -0.83
N GLY A 82 11.84 27.20 0.23
CA GLY A 82 11.37 27.29 1.62
C GLY A 82 11.33 25.97 2.38
N GLY A 83 11.72 24.87 1.72
CA GLY A 83 11.88 23.56 2.34
C GLY A 83 13.06 23.49 3.31
N ARG A 84 13.19 22.35 3.97
CA ARG A 84 14.21 22.11 5.01
C ARG A 84 14.99 20.85 4.70
N TYR A 85 16.31 20.90 4.86
CA TYR A 85 17.19 19.74 4.75
C TYR A 85 17.90 19.49 6.08
N PHE A 86 17.90 18.25 6.53
CA PHE A 86 18.61 17.83 7.73
C PHE A 86 19.50 16.64 7.41
N GLY A 87 20.82 16.85 7.43
CA GLY A 87 21.82 15.83 7.13
C GLY A 87 22.60 15.44 8.38
N ILE A 88 22.70 14.13 8.65
CA ILE A 88 23.51 13.58 9.75
C ILE A 88 24.67 12.76 9.18
N CYS A 89 25.89 12.98 9.67
CA CYS A 89 27.11 12.28 9.26
C CYS A 89 27.22 12.22 7.73
N ALA A 90 26.99 11.07 7.10
CA ALA A 90 26.98 10.94 5.64
C ALA A 90 26.00 11.86 4.91
N GLY A 91 24.79 12.02 5.43
CA GLY A 91 23.85 13.01 4.89
C GLY A 91 24.34 14.45 5.08
N ALA A 92 25.17 14.72 6.09
CA ALA A 92 25.71 16.05 6.34
C ALA A 92 26.79 16.42 5.32
N TYR A 93 27.78 15.54 5.09
CA TYR A 93 28.81 15.81 4.10
C TYR A 93 28.30 15.66 2.65
N TYR A 94 27.27 14.86 2.40
CA TYR A 94 26.54 14.83 1.12
C TYR A 94 25.94 16.21 0.76
N GLY A 95 25.48 16.96 1.77
CA GLY A 95 24.98 18.33 1.62
C GLY A 95 26.07 19.41 1.46
N SER A 96 27.35 19.06 1.59
CA SER A 96 28.48 20.01 1.46
C SER A 96 28.93 20.18 0.02
N SER A 97 29.69 21.22 -0.31
CA SER A 97 30.15 21.43 -1.70
C SER A 97 31.24 20.45 -2.12
N MET A 98 32.07 20.06 -1.15
CA MET A 98 33.23 19.20 -1.30
C MET A 98 33.38 18.34 -0.04
N ILE A 99 33.81 17.10 -0.22
CA ILE A 99 34.22 16.22 0.87
C ILE A 99 35.69 15.86 0.72
N GLU A 100 36.38 15.75 1.86
CA GLU A 100 37.69 15.15 2.01
C GLU A 100 37.65 14.16 3.18
N PHE A 101 37.29 12.91 2.91
CA PHE A 101 37.14 11.86 3.91
C PHE A 101 38.31 10.87 3.82
N GLU A 102 39.01 10.60 4.93
CA GLU A 102 40.17 9.71 5.02
C GLU A 102 41.17 9.95 3.86
N LYS A 103 41.44 11.24 3.57
CA LYS A 103 42.28 11.66 2.46
C LYS A 103 43.69 11.10 2.60
N GLY A 104 44.13 10.33 1.61
CA GLY A 104 45.42 9.62 1.62
C GLY A 104 45.32 8.15 2.02
N ASP A 105 44.19 7.67 2.54
CA ASP A 105 43.97 6.25 2.81
C ASP A 105 43.58 5.50 1.50
N PRO A 106 44.29 4.44 1.11
CA PRO A 106 44.06 3.76 -0.17
C PRO A 106 42.73 2.99 -0.25
N VAL A 107 42.06 2.74 0.87
CA VAL A 107 40.84 1.93 0.96
C VAL A 107 39.62 2.77 1.33
N MET A 108 39.79 3.74 2.23
CA MET A 108 38.68 4.49 2.83
C MET A 108 38.47 5.89 2.24
N GLN A 109 39.39 6.37 1.42
CA GLN A 109 39.33 7.73 0.88
C GLN A 109 38.05 7.98 0.08
N VAL A 110 37.34 9.04 0.45
CA VAL A 110 36.26 9.62 -0.35
C VAL A 110 36.48 11.13 -0.46
N CYS A 111 36.96 11.56 -1.64
CA CYS A 111 37.22 12.97 -1.92
C CYS A 111 36.51 13.39 -3.21
N GLY A 112 35.86 14.55 -3.21
CA GLY A 112 35.27 15.11 -4.43
C GLY A 112 34.08 16.03 -4.20
N PRO A 113 33.57 16.65 -5.28
CA PRO A 113 32.44 17.57 -5.20
C PRO A 113 31.13 16.85 -4.91
N ARG A 114 30.16 17.55 -4.32
CA ARG A 114 28.75 17.10 -4.26
C ARG A 114 27.84 18.14 -4.89
N GLU A 115 26.71 17.70 -5.42
CA GLU A 115 25.81 18.54 -6.23
C GLU A 115 24.93 19.47 -5.38
N LEU A 116 24.55 19.04 -4.17
CA LEU A 116 23.64 19.80 -3.30
C LEU A 116 24.21 21.14 -2.88
N LYS A 117 25.49 21.20 -2.47
CA LYS A 117 26.23 22.43 -2.15
C LYS A 117 25.46 23.37 -1.20
N PHE A 118 24.84 22.82 -0.16
CA PHE A 118 24.20 23.64 0.88
C PHE A 118 25.24 24.30 1.76
N TYR A 119 26.23 23.55 2.24
CA TYR A 119 27.43 24.15 2.80
C TYR A 119 28.43 24.44 1.67
N PRO A 120 28.81 25.70 1.40
CA PRO A 120 29.66 26.05 0.26
C PRO A 120 31.14 25.69 0.49
N GLY A 121 31.52 25.28 1.71
CA GLY A 121 32.88 24.87 2.05
C GLY A 121 33.13 23.36 1.91
N VAL A 122 34.21 22.91 2.55
CA VAL A 122 34.66 21.50 2.57
C VAL A 122 34.25 20.84 3.88
N SER A 123 33.65 19.66 3.80
CA SER A 123 33.55 18.76 4.96
C SER A 123 34.77 17.84 4.99
N ARG A 124 35.61 17.95 6.03
CA ARG A 124 36.82 17.14 6.22
C ARG A 124 36.60 16.08 7.27
N GLY A 125 37.00 14.84 7.03
CA GLY A 125 36.88 13.76 8.00
C GLY A 125 37.91 12.64 7.77
N THR A 126 38.01 11.67 8.68
CA THR A 126 37.30 11.64 9.96
C THR A 126 37.93 12.63 10.96
N THR A 127 37.11 13.26 11.82
CA THR A 127 37.62 14.21 12.84
C THR A 127 38.50 13.51 13.87
N PHE A 128 38.20 12.25 14.17
CA PHE A 128 38.99 11.40 15.04
C PHE A 128 39.30 10.07 14.35
N PRO A 129 40.55 9.59 14.43
CA PRO A 129 41.01 8.44 13.65
C PRO A 129 40.49 7.10 14.19
N GLY A 130 40.54 6.07 13.35
CA GLY A 130 40.27 4.68 13.72
C GLY A 130 38.89 4.16 13.31
N PHE A 131 38.15 4.92 12.50
CA PHE A 131 36.88 4.50 11.92
C PHE A 131 37.03 3.27 11.02
N VAL A 132 36.07 2.35 11.06
CA VAL A 132 35.98 1.21 10.14
C VAL A 132 34.52 1.01 9.73
N TYR A 133 34.27 0.88 8.43
CA TYR A 133 32.94 0.63 7.90
C TYR A 133 32.31 -0.65 8.48
N ASN A 134 31.00 -0.58 8.77
CA ASN A 134 30.20 -1.69 9.32
C ASN A 134 30.76 -2.24 10.64
N SER A 135 31.44 -1.40 11.42
CA SER A 135 32.01 -1.74 12.71
C SER A 135 31.84 -0.57 13.69
N GLU A 136 31.84 -0.89 14.97
CA GLU A 136 31.91 0.08 16.07
C GLU A 136 33.36 0.46 16.41
N ARG A 137 34.33 -0.06 15.65
CA ARG A 137 35.74 0.32 15.82
C ARG A 137 35.92 1.80 15.46
N GLY A 138 36.44 2.56 16.43
CA GLY A 138 36.63 4.00 16.31
C GLY A 138 35.48 4.83 16.90
N ALA A 139 34.34 4.20 17.21
CA ALA A 139 33.21 4.84 17.86
C ALA A 139 33.62 5.37 19.24
N ARG A 140 33.12 6.56 19.59
CA ARG A 140 33.39 7.21 20.88
C ARG A 140 32.31 8.23 21.24
N SER A 141 32.30 8.61 22.51
CA SER A 141 31.60 9.78 23.01
C SER A 141 32.49 11.01 22.82
N VAL A 142 31.97 12.06 22.17
CA VAL A 142 32.70 13.32 21.93
C VAL A 142 31.91 14.49 22.50
N SER A 143 32.62 15.46 23.06
CA SER A 143 32.00 16.70 23.53
C SER A 143 31.88 17.72 22.40
N ILE A 144 30.70 18.33 22.28
CA ILE A 144 30.47 19.51 21.44
C ILE A 144 30.10 20.72 22.29
N LEU A 145 30.62 21.90 21.93
CA LEU A 145 30.30 23.18 22.53
C LEU A 145 29.18 23.86 21.71
N VAL A 146 28.03 24.09 22.33
CA VAL A 146 26.90 24.79 21.69
C VAL A 146 27.21 26.29 21.58
N GLU A 147 26.97 26.86 20.40
CA GLU A 147 27.17 28.29 20.18
C GLU A 147 26.00 29.12 20.73
N PRO A 148 26.27 30.32 21.30
CA PRO A 148 25.22 31.19 21.86
C PRO A 148 24.17 31.66 20.83
N SER A 149 24.43 31.51 19.54
CA SER A 149 23.49 31.84 18.46
C SER A 149 22.33 30.85 18.34
N LEU A 150 22.42 29.67 18.94
CA LEU A 150 21.32 28.72 19.05
C LEU A 150 20.57 29.01 20.36
N ASP A 151 19.26 29.25 20.29
CA ASP A 151 18.40 29.47 21.46
C ASP A 151 18.21 28.15 22.23
N TYR A 152 19.22 27.79 23.01
CA TYR A 152 19.31 26.55 23.76
C TYR A 152 19.23 26.87 25.26
N PRO A 153 18.36 26.20 26.05
CA PRO A 153 18.22 26.50 27.47
C PRO A 153 19.50 26.20 28.25
N LEU A 154 20.17 27.27 28.69
CA LEU A 154 21.25 27.20 29.67
C LEU A 154 20.62 27.10 31.06
N ALA A 155 20.41 25.89 31.58
CA ALA A 155 20.12 25.73 33.01
C ALA A 155 21.30 26.34 33.81
N GLU A 156 20.99 27.19 34.79
CA GLU A 156 21.92 28.00 35.62
C GLU A 156 23.40 27.79 35.28
N ALA A 157 23.88 28.51 34.25
CA ALA A 157 25.28 28.53 33.92
C ALA A 157 26.05 28.95 35.18
N THR A 158 26.85 28.04 35.73
CA THR A 158 27.83 28.36 36.76
C THR A 158 28.61 29.58 36.26
N ALA A 159 28.61 30.65 37.07
CA ALA A 159 29.15 31.95 36.68
C ALA A 159 30.54 31.81 36.05
N GLY A 160 30.63 31.99 34.72
CA GLY A 160 31.89 31.92 33.96
C GLY A 160 31.90 31.01 32.71
N GLN A 161 30.95 30.08 32.54
CA GLN A 161 30.85 29.27 31.31
C GLN A 161 29.93 29.93 30.26
N GLN A 162 30.52 30.43 29.16
CA GLN A 162 29.79 31.04 28.04
C GLN A 162 29.19 30.02 27.04
N ARG A 163 29.62 28.75 27.07
CA ARG A 163 29.17 27.69 26.17
C ARG A 163 28.89 26.41 26.96
N ARG A 164 27.82 25.69 26.62
CA ARG A 164 27.48 24.38 27.21
C ARG A 164 28.12 23.27 26.39
N SER A 165 28.73 22.30 27.08
CA SER A 165 29.26 21.08 26.48
C SER A 165 28.20 19.96 26.51
N ILE A 166 28.00 19.27 25.39
CA ILE A 166 27.06 18.15 25.24
C ILE A 166 27.82 16.94 24.70
N ARG A 167 27.61 15.75 25.28
CA ARG A 167 28.23 14.52 24.78
C ARG A 167 27.40 13.88 23.68
N MET A 168 28.02 13.67 22.53
CA MET A 168 27.44 13.12 21.31
C MET A 168 28.07 11.78 20.97
N TYR A 169 27.28 10.87 20.39
CA TYR A 169 27.83 9.69 19.75
C TYR A 169 28.58 10.10 18.48
N TYR A 170 29.76 9.53 18.27
CA TYR A 170 30.57 9.76 17.10
C TYR A 170 31.05 8.43 16.55
N ASN A 171 30.85 8.23 15.24
CA ASN A 171 31.42 7.11 14.51
C ASN A 171 31.75 7.55 13.07
N GLY A 172 32.96 8.09 12.90
CA GLY A 172 33.48 8.47 11.58
C GLY A 172 32.94 9.78 10.99
N GLY A 173 32.37 10.69 11.79
CA GLY A 173 31.97 12.02 11.32
C GLY A 173 33.15 12.91 10.91
N GLY A 174 32.88 13.95 10.12
CA GLY A 174 33.86 14.99 9.78
C GLY A 174 33.69 16.29 10.58
N TYR A 175 34.18 17.39 10.04
CA TYR A 175 33.94 18.75 10.49
C TYR A 175 33.83 19.69 9.28
N PHE A 176 33.17 20.83 9.47
CA PHE A 176 32.97 21.83 8.42
C PHE A 176 34.11 22.83 8.44
N ALA A 177 35.10 22.61 7.56
CA ALA A 177 36.36 23.37 7.58
C ALA A 177 36.13 24.85 7.27
N HIS A 178 36.68 25.71 8.10
CA HIS A 178 36.66 27.17 8.00
C HIS A 178 35.27 27.80 7.92
N ALA A 179 34.27 27.20 8.59
CA ALA A 179 32.89 27.69 8.57
C ALA A 179 32.76 29.18 8.98
N ASP A 180 33.62 29.67 9.87
CA ASP A 180 33.63 31.08 10.31
C ASP A 180 33.95 32.06 9.18
N ARG A 181 34.74 31.65 8.18
CA ARG A 181 35.04 32.48 7.01
C ARG A 181 33.81 32.66 6.11
N LEU A 182 32.78 31.84 6.31
CA LEU A 182 31.55 31.79 5.51
C LEU A 182 30.34 32.37 6.27
N ALA A 183 30.56 32.98 7.45
CA ALA A 183 29.50 33.57 8.26
C ALA A 183 28.68 34.66 7.53
N GLY A 184 29.30 35.36 6.56
CA GLY A 184 28.64 36.34 5.69
C GLY A 184 27.86 35.71 4.50
N ASP A 185 28.14 34.46 4.15
CA ASP A 185 27.53 33.74 3.03
C ASP A 185 26.30 32.91 3.45
N LYS A 186 25.64 33.34 4.53
CA LYS A 186 24.44 32.68 5.10
C LYS A 186 24.72 31.33 5.78
N VAL A 187 25.92 31.12 6.32
CA VAL A 187 26.26 29.96 7.15
C VAL A 187 26.44 30.37 8.61
N ASP A 188 25.65 29.81 9.53
CA ASP A 188 25.79 29.99 10.98
C ASP A 188 26.38 28.70 11.59
N VAL A 189 27.44 28.80 12.41
CA VAL A 189 27.93 27.66 13.20
C VAL A 189 27.04 27.50 14.43
N LEU A 190 26.46 26.32 14.63
CA LEU A 190 25.58 26.05 15.79
C LEU A 190 26.29 25.31 16.92
N ALA A 191 27.29 24.50 16.60
CA ALA A 191 28.12 23.83 17.60
C ALA A 191 29.49 23.44 17.04
N ARG A 192 30.47 23.32 17.93
CA ARG A 192 31.86 22.98 17.62
C ARG A 192 32.32 21.77 18.40
N TYR A 193 33.31 21.04 17.90
CA TYR A 193 34.01 20.07 18.71
C TYR A 193 34.80 20.78 19.83
N GLU A 194 34.74 20.23 21.05
CA GLU A 194 35.57 20.71 22.15
C GLU A 194 37.05 20.34 21.92
N ASP A 195 37.30 19.13 21.42
CA ASP A 195 38.63 18.65 21.00
C ASP A 195 38.80 18.80 19.48
N PRO A 196 39.89 19.42 18.98
CA PRO A 196 40.14 19.58 17.55
C PRO A 196 40.36 18.26 16.78
N GLY A 197 40.69 17.17 17.46
CA GLY A 197 40.94 15.88 16.83
C GLY A 197 42.09 15.93 15.82
N THR A 198 41.83 15.53 14.57
CA THR A 198 42.78 15.57 13.45
C THR A 198 42.81 16.92 12.72
N CYS A 199 42.01 17.91 13.15
CA CYS A 199 41.96 19.22 12.52
C CYS A 199 43.29 19.98 12.71
N PRO A 200 44.04 20.26 11.64
CA PRO A 200 45.37 20.87 11.76
C PRO A 200 45.33 22.38 11.96
N ASP A 201 44.20 23.03 11.67
CA ASP A 201 44.09 24.47 11.41
C ASP A 201 43.00 25.19 12.21
N GLU A 202 42.13 24.49 12.94
CA GLU A 202 41.08 25.08 13.78
C GLU A 202 41.06 24.45 15.18
N PRO A 203 41.17 25.24 16.27
CA PRO A 203 41.21 24.70 17.63
C PRO A 203 39.85 24.13 18.09
N HIS A 204 38.75 24.66 17.54
CA HIS A 204 37.39 24.19 17.77
C HIS A 204 36.66 24.10 16.43
N PRO A 205 36.89 23.02 15.65
CA PRO A 205 36.31 22.88 14.33
C PRO A 205 34.78 22.76 14.40
N ALA A 206 34.07 23.28 13.41
CA ALA A 206 32.61 23.28 13.39
C ALA A 206 32.06 21.85 13.23
N ALA A 207 31.27 21.41 14.22
CA ALA A 207 30.60 20.12 14.23
C ALA A 207 29.20 20.19 13.61
N VAL A 208 28.57 21.37 13.70
CA VAL A 208 27.22 21.64 13.19
C VAL A 208 27.15 23.01 12.54
N VAL A 209 26.62 23.04 11.31
CA VAL A 209 26.37 24.28 10.57
C VAL A 209 24.92 24.38 10.11
N HIS A 210 24.37 25.59 10.14
CA HIS A 210 23.10 25.97 9.56
C HIS A 210 23.34 26.86 8.35
N CYS A 211 22.89 26.44 7.18
CA CYS A 211 23.00 27.17 5.92
C CYS A 211 21.62 27.68 5.50
N ARG A 212 21.48 28.96 5.15
CA ARG A 212 20.24 29.51 4.56
C ARG A 212 20.34 29.50 3.04
N ILE A 213 19.42 28.78 2.40
CA ILE A 213 19.45 28.50 0.96
C ILE A 213 18.15 29.00 0.35
N GLY A 214 18.21 30.06 -0.46
CA GLY A 214 16.99 30.75 -0.92
C GLY A 214 16.14 31.21 0.27
N ARG A 215 14.91 30.69 0.37
CA ARG A 215 13.97 30.90 1.49
C ARG A 215 14.01 29.79 2.54
N GLY A 216 14.72 28.69 2.30
CA GLY A 216 14.76 27.53 3.19
C GLY A 216 16.03 27.38 4.00
N HIS A 217 16.14 26.24 4.68
CA HIS A 217 17.14 25.96 5.70
C HIS A 217 17.78 24.59 5.46
N ALA A 218 19.10 24.51 5.56
CA ALA A 218 19.83 23.24 5.61
C ALA A 218 20.68 23.18 6.89
N VAL A 219 20.49 22.18 7.73
CA VAL A 219 21.36 21.92 8.89
C VAL A 219 22.13 20.63 8.65
N LEU A 220 23.45 20.71 8.81
CA LEU A 220 24.38 19.60 8.60
C LEU A 220 25.09 19.31 9.93
N ILE A 221 24.95 18.10 10.45
CA ILE A 221 25.52 17.65 11.72
C ILE A 221 26.50 16.52 11.46
N ALA A 222 27.76 16.68 11.87
CA ALA A 222 28.76 15.65 11.66
C ALA A 222 28.75 14.51 12.70
N THR A 223 28.24 14.78 13.91
CA THR A 223 28.03 13.78 14.97
C THR A 223 26.64 13.13 14.89
N HIS A 224 26.33 12.22 15.82
CA HIS A 224 25.04 11.54 15.90
C HIS A 224 24.26 11.91 17.17
N PRO A 225 23.62 13.08 17.21
CA PRO A 225 22.78 13.47 18.34
C PRO A 225 21.52 12.59 18.49
N GLU A 226 21.08 11.94 17.41
CA GLU A 226 19.89 11.08 17.35
C GLU A 226 20.08 9.72 18.00
N TYR A 227 21.32 9.35 18.34
CA TYR A 227 21.61 8.06 18.95
C TYR A 227 21.11 8.07 20.40
N ASP A 228 20.02 7.34 20.65
CA ASP A 228 19.51 7.11 21.99
C ASP A 228 20.05 5.79 22.54
N ALA A 229 20.40 5.79 23.82
CA ALA A 229 20.95 4.65 24.53
C ALA A 229 20.27 4.55 25.90
N GLY A 230 19.90 3.34 26.32
CA GLY A 230 19.15 3.08 27.53
C GLY A 230 19.88 2.18 28.55
N PRO A 231 19.36 2.06 29.78
CA PRO A 231 19.94 1.20 30.81
C PRO A 231 20.08 -0.28 30.39
N ASN A 232 19.19 -0.77 29.51
CA ASN A 232 19.26 -2.13 28.99
C ASN A 232 20.49 -2.36 28.10
N ASP A 233 20.96 -1.33 27.38
CA ASP A 233 22.16 -1.43 26.54
C ASP A 233 23.43 -1.61 27.38
N LEU A 234 23.46 -1.08 28.61
CA LEU A 234 24.55 -1.30 29.56
C LEU A 234 24.63 -2.74 30.05
N MET A 235 23.49 -3.43 30.08
CA MET A 235 23.35 -4.80 30.56
C MET A 235 23.69 -5.84 29.48
N ASN A 236 24.02 -5.40 28.25
CA ASN A 236 24.43 -6.30 27.19
C ASN A 236 25.76 -7.01 27.56
N PRO A 237 25.75 -8.35 27.72
CA PRO A 237 26.94 -9.10 28.11
C PRO A 237 28.03 -9.12 27.02
N GLU A 238 27.68 -8.84 25.76
CA GLU A 238 28.63 -8.81 24.63
C GLU A 238 29.29 -7.43 24.43
N ALA A 239 28.82 -6.39 25.14
CA ALA A 239 29.38 -5.05 25.02
C ALA A 239 30.75 -4.94 25.72
N THR A 240 31.75 -4.43 24.99
CA THR A 240 33.08 -4.14 25.55
C THR A 240 33.01 -3.02 26.60
N ASP A 241 33.99 -2.94 27.50
CA ASP A 241 34.05 -1.88 28.51
C ASP A 241 34.11 -0.47 27.88
N SER A 242 34.78 -0.35 26.73
CA SER A 242 34.80 0.89 25.94
C SER A 242 33.41 1.28 25.43
N MET A 243 32.61 0.30 24.98
CA MET A 243 31.24 0.54 24.52
C MET A 243 30.32 0.92 25.69
N LYS A 244 30.46 0.25 26.84
CA LYS A 244 29.71 0.58 28.06
C LYS A 244 29.98 2.01 28.55
N ALA A 245 31.23 2.47 28.44
CA ALA A 245 31.59 3.85 28.75
C ALA A 245 30.89 4.85 27.81
N ILE A 246 30.86 4.57 26.50
CA ILE A 246 30.12 5.39 25.53
C ILE A 246 28.63 5.40 25.87
N ILE A 247 28.01 4.24 26.10
CA ILE A 247 26.58 4.12 26.43
C ILE A 247 26.26 4.94 27.69
N LYS A 248 27.11 4.87 28.73
CA LYS A 248 26.91 5.63 29.96
C LYS A 248 26.90 7.15 29.69
N ASP A 249 27.88 7.64 28.94
CA ASP A 249 27.93 9.04 28.53
C ASP A 249 26.69 9.46 27.74
N LEU A 250 26.20 8.56 26.88
CA LEU A 250 25.01 8.81 26.08
C LEU A 250 23.75 8.85 26.93
N ILE A 251 23.60 7.99 27.93
CA ILE A 251 22.49 8.03 28.90
C ILE A 251 22.53 9.36 29.66
N ASP A 252 23.69 9.71 30.22
CA ASP A 252 23.88 10.94 31.02
C ASP A 252 23.57 12.21 30.21
N SER A 253 23.87 12.19 28.90
CA SER A 253 23.64 13.33 28.00
C SER A 253 22.35 13.24 27.16
N SER A 254 21.48 12.24 27.36
CA SER A 254 20.30 12.01 26.50
C SER A 254 19.36 13.22 26.46
N LEU A 255 19.06 13.82 27.61
CA LEU A 255 18.19 15.00 27.69
C LEU A 255 18.80 16.19 26.93
N ASP A 256 20.10 16.43 27.08
CA ASP A 256 20.77 17.55 26.42
C ASP A 256 20.82 17.38 24.90
N ARG A 257 21.02 16.15 24.41
CA ARG A 257 20.94 15.87 22.96
C ARG A 257 19.54 16.11 22.40
N LYS A 258 18.50 15.69 23.11
CA LYS A 258 17.09 15.91 22.73
C LYS A 258 16.74 17.39 22.72
N MET A 259 17.11 18.14 23.75
CA MET A 259 16.94 19.59 23.81
C MET A 259 17.70 20.30 22.67
N PHE A 260 18.90 19.83 22.33
CA PHE A 260 19.73 20.39 21.27
C PHE A 260 19.05 20.21 19.91
N LEU A 261 18.55 19.01 19.62
CA LEU A 261 17.81 18.74 18.39
C LEU A 261 16.50 19.55 18.31
N CYS A 262 15.74 19.67 19.41
CA CYS A 262 14.58 20.55 19.42
C CYS A 262 14.98 22.00 19.07
N ALA A 263 16.02 22.55 19.69
CA ALA A 263 16.48 23.91 19.39
C ALA A 263 16.93 24.07 17.92
N VAL A 264 17.58 23.05 17.35
CA VAL A 264 17.93 23.01 15.93
C VAL A 264 16.68 23.02 15.03
N PHE A 265 15.68 22.19 15.35
CA PHE A 265 14.44 22.10 14.56
C PHE A 265 13.58 23.37 14.69
N ASP A 266 13.50 23.97 15.87
CA ASP A 266 12.85 25.27 16.09
C ASP A 266 13.57 26.38 15.31
N ARG A 267 14.92 26.38 15.30
CA ARG A 267 15.73 27.28 14.47
C ARG A 267 15.48 27.12 12.96
N MET A 268 15.07 25.93 12.53
CA MET A 268 14.63 25.65 11.15
C MET A 268 13.15 26.01 10.92
N GLY A 269 12.41 26.44 11.94
CA GLY A 269 11.01 26.82 11.88
C GLY A 269 10.05 25.63 11.83
N LEU A 270 10.39 24.52 12.47
CA LEU A 270 9.49 23.38 12.70
C LEU A 270 8.75 23.56 14.03
N GLN A 271 7.60 22.90 14.13
CA GLN A 271 6.89 22.77 15.40
C GLN A 271 7.51 21.61 16.18
N VAL A 272 7.97 21.88 17.39
CA VAL A 272 8.63 20.89 18.25
C VAL A 272 7.96 20.83 19.61
N VAL A 273 8.21 19.74 20.33
CA VAL A 273 7.90 19.67 21.76
C VAL A 273 8.65 20.79 22.49
N PRO A 274 8.00 21.51 23.44
CA PRO A 274 8.66 22.57 24.19
C PRO A 274 9.98 22.13 24.82
N HIS A 275 11.01 23.01 24.80
CA HIS A 275 12.39 22.75 25.26
C HIS A 275 12.54 22.58 26.79
N THR A 276 11.66 21.81 27.43
CA THR A 276 11.71 21.54 28.87
C THR A 276 11.87 20.04 29.11
N GLY A 277 12.70 19.67 30.10
CA GLY A 277 12.95 18.27 30.41
C GLY A 277 11.69 17.48 30.75
N ARG A 278 10.70 18.13 31.37
CA ARG A 278 9.40 17.52 31.67
C ARG A 278 8.61 17.19 30.40
N ALA A 279 8.45 18.13 29.46
CA ALA A 279 7.70 17.89 28.22
C ALA A 279 8.36 16.83 27.33
N LEU A 280 9.70 16.78 27.29
CA LEU A 280 10.44 15.74 26.57
C LEU A 280 10.36 14.35 27.24
N MET A 281 10.25 14.30 28.57
CA MET A 281 10.01 13.05 29.29
C MET A 281 8.56 12.56 29.12
N GLU A 282 7.60 13.47 29.04
CA GLU A 282 6.18 13.15 28.82
C GLU A 282 5.89 12.77 27.35
N ASN A 283 6.71 13.22 26.38
CA ASN A 283 6.54 12.94 24.94
C ASN A 283 7.48 11.81 24.42
N GLN A 284 7.64 10.75 25.21
CA GLN A 284 8.28 9.52 24.73
C GLN A 284 7.29 8.68 23.91
N VAL A 285 7.80 7.86 23.00
CA VAL A 285 6.96 6.82 22.37
C VAL A 285 6.53 5.88 23.50
N PRO A 286 5.23 5.75 23.77
CA PRO A 286 4.77 4.96 24.90
C PRO A 286 5.04 3.47 24.67
N ASP A 287 5.36 2.77 25.74
CA ASP A 287 5.52 1.32 25.71
C ASP A 287 4.22 0.63 25.30
N LEU A 288 4.35 -0.50 24.60
CA LEU A 288 3.20 -1.33 24.26
C LEU A 288 2.52 -1.84 25.53
N THR A 289 1.19 -1.76 25.56
CA THR A 289 0.38 -2.23 26.68
C THR A 289 -0.26 -3.59 26.38
N PRO A 290 -0.71 -4.34 27.40
CA PRO A 290 -1.42 -5.60 27.17
C PRO A 290 -2.66 -5.42 26.29
N LEU A 291 -2.97 -6.47 25.52
CA LEU A 291 -4.18 -6.61 24.71
C LEU A 291 -5.25 -7.34 25.53
N TYR A 292 -6.35 -6.67 25.82
CA TYR A 292 -7.47 -7.19 26.60
C TYR A 292 -8.56 -7.72 25.68
N LEU A 293 -8.89 -9.01 25.82
CA LEU A 293 -10.07 -9.60 25.19
C LEU A 293 -11.30 -9.34 26.08
N ALA A 294 -12.19 -8.49 25.59
CA ALA A 294 -13.42 -8.06 26.24
C ALA A 294 -14.66 -8.51 25.47
N MET A 295 -15.78 -8.73 26.17
CA MET A 295 -16.99 -9.25 25.55
C MET A 295 -18.28 -8.76 26.23
N HIS A 296 -19.33 -8.62 25.43
CA HIS A 296 -20.69 -8.29 25.85
C HIS A 296 -21.36 -9.50 26.54
N GLY A 297 -22.04 -9.25 27.66
CA GLY A 297 -22.75 -10.28 28.43
C GLY A 297 -21.98 -10.79 29.67
N SER A 298 -22.72 -11.40 30.59
CA SER A 298 -22.24 -11.75 31.94
C SER A 298 -21.64 -13.16 32.05
N SER A 299 -21.61 -13.93 30.96
CA SER A 299 -21.11 -15.30 30.91
C SER A 299 -20.53 -15.62 29.53
N PRO A 300 -19.41 -16.37 29.44
CA PRO A 300 -18.83 -16.69 28.15
C PRO A 300 -19.71 -17.66 27.36
N PRO A 301 -20.03 -17.38 26.07
CA PRO A 301 -20.61 -18.37 25.20
C PRO A 301 -19.61 -19.50 24.95
N SER A 302 -20.07 -20.70 24.56
CA SER A 302 -19.19 -21.83 24.25
C SER A 302 -18.11 -21.46 23.23
N SER A 303 -18.48 -20.67 22.21
CA SER A 303 -17.56 -20.19 21.17
C SER A 303 -16.41 -19.33 21.72
N PHE A 304 -16.58 -18.69 22.87
CA PHE A 304 -15.50 -17.93 23.52
C PHE A 304 -14.51 -18.86 24.20
N LEU A 305 -15.01 -19.89 24.89
CA LEU A 305 -14.15 -20.90 25.52
C LEU A 305 -13.38 -21.69 24.46
N ASP A 306 -14.05 -22.08 23.38
CA ASP A 306 -13.43 -22.75 22.23
C ASP A 306 -12.29 -21.92 21.61
N LEU A 307 -12.47 -20.58 21.55
CA LEU A 307 -11.45 -19.65 21.06
C LEU A 307 -10.22 -19.62 21.97
N THR A 308 -10.42 -19.45 23.28
CA THR A 308 -9.30 -19.37 24.24
C THR A 308 -8.58 -20.71 24.36
N ASP A 309 -9.31 -21.83 24.33
CA ASP A 309 -8.73 -23.17 24.37
C ASP A 309 -7.89 -23.44 23.11
N SER A 310 -8.39 -23.05 21.93
CA SER A 310 -7.63 -23.16 20.68
C SER A 310 -6.32 -22.37 20.72
N TRP A 311 -6.28 -21.21 21.38
CA TRP A 311 -5.04 -20.45 21.54
C TRP A 311 -4.07 -21.10 22.52
N LEU A 312 -4.59 -21.62 23.63
CA LEU A 312 -3.78 -22.32 24.63
C LEU A 312 -3.17 -23.60 24.06
N ASP A 313 -3.91 -24.35 23.23
CA ASP A 313 -3.43 -25.55 22.54
C ASP A 313 -2.35 -25.23 21.50
N ALA A 314 -2.44 -24.07 20.84
CA ALA A 314 -1.45 -23.61 19.87
C ALA A 314 -0.22 -22.96 20.52
N ALA A 315 -0.35 -22.47 21.76
CA ALA A 315 0.74 -21.84 22.48
C ALA A 315 1.77 -22.86 23.01
N ASN A 316 3.00 -22.39 23.24
CA ASN A 316 4.00 -23.22 23.88
C ASN A 316 3.55 -23.56 25.32
N PRO A 317 3.50 -24.84 25.73
CA PRO A 317 2.93 -25.24 27.03
C PRO A 317 3.76 -24.78 28.23
N VAL A 318 5.03 -24.42 28.03
CA VAL A 318 5.93 -23.96 29.10
C VAL A 318 5.94 -22.43 29.16
N SER A 319 6.22 -21.76 28.04
CA SER A 319 6.32 -20.30 28.02
C SER A 319 4.96 -19.59 27.93
N LYS A 320 3.89 -20.31 27.59
CA LYS A 320 2.54 -19.79 27.26
C LYS A 320 2.55 -18.76 26.12
N VAL A 321 3.59 -18.79 25.28
CA VAL A 321 3.72 -17.88 24.12
C VAL A 321 3.07 -18.52 22.90
N LEU A 322 2.12 -17.81 22.31
CA LEU A 322 1.54 -18.06 21.00
C LEU A 322 2.35 -17.31 19.93
N GLU A 323 3.12 -18.05 19.14
CA GLU A 323 3.88 -17.48 18.02
C GLU A 323 2.98 -17.32 16.79
N CYS A 324 2.94 -16.11 16.22
CA CYS A 324 2.22 -15.80 15.00
C CYS A 324 3.21 -15.40 13.89
N ALA A 325 2.70 -15.15 12.68
CA ALA A 325 3.54 -14.85 11.52
C ALA A 325 4.38 -13.56 11.68
N ASN A 326 3.82 -12.52 12.29
CA ASN A 326 4.50 -11.24 12.53
C ASN A 326 4.69 -10.99 14.04
N ASP A 327 3.70 -11.33 14.86
CA ASP A 327 3.65 -11.01 16.28
C ASP A 327 3.80 -12.26 17.16
N ALA A 328 3.93 -12.07 18.47
CA ALA A 328 3.90 -13.15 19.45
C ALA A 328 3.13 -12.69 20.68
N PHE A 329 2.28 -13.56 21.23
CA PHE A 329 1.41 -13.24 22.35
C PHE A 329 1.71 -14.10 23.57
N TYR A 330 1.99 -13.48 24.71
CA TYR A 330 2.00 -14.19 25.99
C TYR A 330 0.57 -14.29 26.51
N LEU A 331 0.02 -15.49 26.57
CA LEU A 331 -1.37 -15.73 26.98
C LEU A 331 -1.46 -15.86 28.49
N THR A 332 -2.30 -15.04 29.12
CA THR A 332 -2.57 -15.16 30.55
C THR A 332 -4.01 -14.80 30.89
N ALA A 333 -4.58 -15.52 31.86
CA ALA A 333 -5.88 -15.20 32.40
C ALA A 333 -5.80 -13.93 33.25
N LEU A 334 -6.83 -13.09 33.18
CA LEU A 334 -6.96 -11.91 34.03
C LEU A 334 -7.06 -12.30 35.52
N ASP A 335 -7.62 -13.47 35.80
CA ASP A 335 -7.84 -14.01 37.15
C ASP A 335 -6.51 -14.35 37.85
N ASP A 336 -5.49 -14.69 37.06
CA ASP A 336 -4.14 -15.00 37.51
C ASP A 336 -3.28 -13.74 37.73
N CYS A 337 -3.79 -12.55 37.36
CA CYS A 337 -3.08 -11.28 37.40
C CYS A 337 -3.41 -10.51 38.69
N GLN A 338 -2.88 -10.95 39.84
CA GLN A 338 -2.93 -10.13 41.07
C GLN A 338 -1.99 -8.92 41.03
N ASP A 339 -0.97 -8.96 40.17
CA ASP A 339 -0.10 -7.83 39.84
C ASP A 339 0.16 -7.83 38.32
N ILE A 340 -0.15 -6.74 37.63
CA ILE A 340 0.04 -6.59 36.17
C ILE A 340 1.53 -6.57 35.76
N ASN A 341 2.44 -6.64 36.73
CA ASN A 341 3.87 -6.84 36.52
C ASN A 341 4.23 -8.33 36.48
N ILE A 342 3.92 -9.03 35.38
CA ILE A 342 4.57 -10.31 35.11
C ILE A 342 5.49 -10.24 33.88
N PRO A 343 6.66 -9.61 33.99
CA PRO A 343 7.84 -10.04 33.26
C PRO A 343 8.61 -11.03 34.12
N ASN A 344 8.48 -12.34 33.86
CA ASN A 344 9.53 -13.27 34.31
C ASN A 344 10.78 -13.06 33.43
N SER A 345 11.95 -13.52 33.89
CA SER A 345 13.20 -13.39 33.14
C SER A 345 13.13 -14.01 31.74
N GLN A 346 12.32 -15.04 31.55
CA GLN A 346 12.14 -15.73 30.27
C GLN A 346 11.35 -14.88 29.25
N TYR A 347 10.29 -14.19 29.65
CA TYR A 347 9.52 -13.27 28.80
C TYR A 347 10.41 -12.13 28.29
N ASN A 348 11.14 -11.48 29.20
CA ASN A 348 12.05 -10.39 28.84
C ASN A 348 13.14 -10.86 27.87
N LEU A 349 13.73 -12.03 28.13
CA LEU A 349 14.75 -12.60 27.24
C LEU A 349 14.20 -12.91 25.84
N LEU A 350 12.99 -13.49 25.75
CA LEU A 350 12.37 -13.81 24.46
C LEU A 350 11.97 -12.55 23.69
N SER A 351 11.42 -11.53 24.36
CA SER A 351 11.13 -10.22 23.73
C SER A 351 12.41 -9.57 23.20
N LEU A 352 13.48 -9.52 24.00
CA LEU A 352 14.78 -8.98 23.56
C LEU A 352 15.36 -9.75 22.36
N GLN A 353 15.23 -11.08 22.33
CA GLN A 353 15.67 -11.89 21.18
C GLN A 353 14.88 -11.57 19.91
N ARG A 354 13.58 -11.32 20.00
CA ARG A 354 12.75 -10.93 18.85
C ARG A 354 13.17 -9.56 18.32
N GLU A 355 13.39 -8.59 19.21
CA GLU A 355 13.84 -7.25 18.83
C GLU A 355 15.20 -7.27 18.12
N GLN A 356 16.14 -8.10 18.60
CA GLN A 356 17.44 -8.32 17.93
C GLN A 356 17.31 -8.90 16.51
N GLN A 357 16.25 -9.68 16.26
CA GLN A 357 15.91 -10.21 14.94
C GLN A 357 15.10 -9.23 14.08
N GLY A 358 14.80 -8.04 14.59
CA GLY A 358 13.95 -7.04 13.90
C GLY A 358 12.46 -7.39 13.88
N LYS A 359 12.00 -8.24 14.81
CA LYS A 359 10.58 -8.56 15.01
C LYS A 359 9.99 -7.75 16.18
N PRO A 360 8.66 -7.54 16.22
CA PRO A 360 8.00 -6.93 17.38
C PRO A 360 8.24 -7.72 18.67
N PRO A 361 8.33 -7.05 19.83
CA PRO A 361 8.44 -7.72 21.13
C PRO A 361 7.15 -8.51 21.44
N ILE A 362 7.22 -9.42 22.42
CA ILE A 362 6.05 -10.24 22.78
C ILE A 362 5.02 -9.33 23.46
N THR A 363 3.77 -9.36 22.99
CA THR A 363 2.66 -8.61 23.59
C THR A 363 1.88 -9.51 24.55
N THR A 364 1.53 -9.03 25.74
CA THR A 364 0.66 -9.79 26.65
C THR A 364 -0.78 -9.76 26.17
N LEU A 365 -1.43 -10.91 26.03
CA LEU A 365 -2.86 -11.02 25.70
C LEU A 365 -3.61 -11.57 26.91
N LEU A 366 -4.50 -10.74 27.45
CA LEU A 366 -5.31 -11.02 28.63
C LEU A 366 -6.74 -11.43 28.25
N TYR A 367 -7.19 -12.56 28.79
CA TYR A 367 -8.56 -13.05 28.64
C TYR A 367 -9.17 -13.43 30.00
N GLN A 368 -10.49 -13.52 30.09
CA GLN A 368 -11.18 -13.90 31.33
C GLN A 368 -11.55 -15.38 31.34
N THR A 369 -11.49 -16.03 32.51
CA THR A 369 -12.00 -17.40 32.70
C THR A 369 -13.33 -17.41 33.45
N THR A 370 -13.96 -18.58 33.57
CA THR A 370 -15.31 -18.78 34.11
C THR A 370 -15.45 -18.48 35.62
N GLY A 371 -14.40 -18.00 36.29
CA GLY A 371 -14.32 -17.85 37.75
C GLY A 371 -14.32 -16.42 38.32
N PHE A 372 -14.40 -15.37 37.51
CA PHE A 372 -14.35 -14.00 38.07
C PHE A 372 -15.65 -13.65 38.80
N ASP A 373 -15.52 -13.36 40.10
CA ASP A 373 -16.62 -13.01 40.98
C ASP A 373 -17.28 -11.69 40.50
N ASN A 374 -18.47 -11.80 39.89
CA ASN A 374 -19.34 -10.70 39.45
C ASN A 374 -19.91 -9.87 40.61
N ASN A 375 -19.18 -9.75 41.73
CA ASN A 375 -19.49 -8.85 42.85
C ASN A 375 -19.33 -7.35 42.48
N ARG A 376 -19.19 -7.04 41.18
CA ARG A 376 -19.35 -5.69 40.62
C ARG A 376 -20.58 -5.73 39.72
N ASN A 377 -21.49 -4.76 39.86
CA ASN A 377 -22.74 -4.57 39.11
C ASN A 377 -22.61 -4.48 37.57
N ASN A 378 -21.75 -5.28 36.93
CA ASN A 378 -21.37 -5.15 35.54
C ASN A 378 -21.85 -6.36 34.75
N ASN A 379 -22.68 -6.12 33.73
CA ASN A 379 -23.29 -7.17 32.91
C ASN A 379 -22.36 -7.65 31.77
N HIS A 380 -21.06 -7.36 31.83
CA HIS A 380 -20.10 -7.55 30.73
C HIS A 380 -18.78 -8.14 31.22
N MET A 381 -18.14 -8.95 30.37
CA MET A 381 -16.82 -9.56 30.59
C MET A 381 -15.70 -8.59 30.17
N ILE A 382 -15.25 -7.73 31.10
CA ILE A 382 -14.28 -6.66 30.82
C ILE A 382 -13.21 -6.54 31.91
N PRO A 383 -11.99 -6.07 31.58
CA PRO A 383 -10.97 -5.75 32.58
C PRO A 383 -11.41 -4.62 33.52
N PRO A 384 -10.82 -4.52 34.74
CA PRO A 384 -11.00 -3.38 35.62
C PRO A 384 -10.72 -2.03 34.95
N PRO A 385 -11.45 -0.95 35.31
CA PRO A 385 -11.29 0.37 34.67
C PRO A 385 -9.87 0.97 34.73
N HIS A 386 -9.08 0.65 35.76
CA HIS A 386 -7.70 1.15 35.87
C HIS A 386 -6.74 0.58 34.81
N LEU A 387 -7.11 -0.54 34.17
CA LEU A 387 -6.39 -1.13 33.04
C LEU A 387 -6.81 -0.56 31.69
N THR A 388 -7.91 0.18 31.67
CA THR A 388 -8.47 0.82 30.48
C THR A 388 -8.75 2.31 30.76
N PRO A 389 -7.76 3.07 31.26
CA PRO A 389 -7.96 4.44 31.77
C PRO A 389 -8.52 5.42 30.73
N THR A 390 -8.27 5.21 29.44
CA THR A 390 -8.67 6.16 28.38
C THR A 390 -9.94 5.76 27.64
N TYR A 391 -10.46 4.53 27.85
CA TYR A 391 -11.65 4.03 27.18
C TYR A 391 -12.49 3.13 28.07
N SER A 392 -13.77 3.46 28.24
CA SER A 392 -14.66 2.68 29.10
C SER A 392 -15.38 1.57 28.35
N LEU A 393 -14.86 0.34 28.44
CA LEU A 393 -15.49 -0.84 27.83
C LEU A 393 -16.95 -1.07 28.31
N ALA A 394 -17.24 -0.78 29.59
CA ALA A 394 -18.61 -0.85 30.12
C ALA A 394 -19.55 0.12 29.39
N ARG A 395 -19.15 1.40 29.28
CA ARG A 395 -19.95 2.42 28.57
C ARG A 395 -20.13 2.08 27.10
N TYR A 396 -19.12 1.49 26.46
CA TYR A 396 -19.22 1.02 25.08
C TYR A 396 -20.29 -0.06 24.93
N PHE A 397 -20.25 -1.12 25.76
CA PHE A 397 -21.23 -2.21 25.69
C PHE A 397 -22.66 -1.78 26.09
N ASP A 398 -22.78 -0.85 27.04
CA ASP A 398 -24.07 -0.23 27.38
C ASP A 398 -24.62 0.61 26.22
N SER A 399 -23.76 1.39 25.56
CA SER A 399 -24.11 2.17 24.36
C SER A 399 -24.49 1.26 23.20
N LEU A 400 -23.78 0.14 23.01
CA LEU A 400 -24.08 -0.88 22.00
C LEU A 400 -25.49 -1.45 22.23
N THR A 401 -25.81 -1.77 23.49
CA THR A 401 -27.15 -2.24 23.89
C THR A 401 -28.21 -1.18 23.64
N HIS A 402 -27.92 0.09 23.95
CA HIS A 402 -28.82 1.22 23.72
C HIS A 402 -29.15 1.39 22.22
N TRP A 403 -28.13 1.45 21.36
CA TRP A 403 -28.31 1.69 19.92
C TRP A 403 -28.98 0.53 19.21
N ARG A 404 -28.75 -0.72 19.63
CA ARG A 404 -29.48 -1.90 19.11
C ARG A 404 -30.98 -1.83 19.40
N LYS A 405 -31.37 -1.42 20.62
CA LYS A 405 -32.78 -1.19 20.98
C LYS A 405 -33.39 -0.08 20.12
N HIS A 406 -32.64 1.00 19.89
CA HIS A 406 -33.10 2.11 19.05
C HIS A 406 -33.34 1.68 17.59
N HIS A 407 -32.44 0.87 17.03
CA HIS A 407 -32.53 0.36 15.64
C HIS A 407 -33.47 -0.85 15.49
N ARG A 408 -34.00 -1.39 16.59
CA ARG A 408 -34.84 -2.62 16.63
C ARG A 408 -34.13 -3.84 16.02
N SER A 409 -32.82 -3.93 16.18
CA SER A 409 -32.03 -5.07 15.70
C SER A 409 -32.18 -6.26 16.66
N THR A 410 -32.81 -7.34 16.20
CA THR A 410 -33.05 -8.56 17.01
C THR A 410 -31.92 -9.59 16.94
N ASP A 411 -31.15 -9.61 15.84
CA ASP A 411 -30.08 -10.59 15.57
C ASP A 411 -28.68 -9.94 15.46
N ALA A 412 -28.44 -8.85 16.20
CA ALA A 412 -27.21 -8.07 16.13
C ALA A 412 -26.01 -8.79 16.78
N SER A 413 -24.91 -8.92 16.04
CA SER A 413 -23.68 -9.64 16.43
C SER A 413 -22.41 -8.78 16.36
N LEU A 414 -22.37 -7.74 15.51
CA LEU A 414 -21.18 -6.90 15.36
C LEU A 414 -20.87 -6.13 16.65
N GLY A 415 -19.60 -6.14 17.05
CA GLY A 415 -19.11 -5.41 18.22
C GLY A 415 -19.27 -6.13 19.57
N ASN A 416 -19.75 -7.38 19.59
CA ASN A 416 -19.90 -8.16 20.83
C ASN A 416 -18.58 -8.59 21.46
N THR A 417 -17.51 -8.68 20.67
CA THR A 417 -16.17 -9.06 21.13
C THR A 417 -15.20 -7.96 20.73
N MET A 418 -14.32 -7.57 21.65
CA MET A 418 -13.33 -6.53 21.45
C MET A 418 -11.95 -6.99 21.90
N LEU A 419 -10.94 -6.74 21.08
CA LEU A 419 -9.54 -6.69 21.51
C LEU A 419 -9.19 -5.23 21.76
N TYR A 420 -8.83 -4.89 23.00
CA TYR A 420 -8.53 -3.52 23.41
C TYR A 420 -7.08 -3.38 23.89
N ALA A 421 -6.37 -2.34 23.48
CA ALA A 421 -5.09 -1.96 24.08
C ALA A 421 -5.06 -0.43 24.30
N GLU A 422 -4.41 0.01 25.37
CA GLU A 422 -4.13 1.45 25.57
C GLU A 422 -3.14 1.94 24.51
N VAL A 423 -2.07 1.18 24.29
CA VAL A 423 -1.00 1.44 23.33
C VAL A 423 -0.67 0.15 22.57
N ILE A 424 -0.70 0.22 21.25
CA ILE A 424 -0.32 -0.87 20.35
C ILE A 424 0.47 -0.34 19.15
N GLU A 425 1.15 -1.20 18.38
CA GLU A 425 1.72 -0.80 17.09
C GLU A 425 0.64 -0.34 16.11
N SER A 426 -0.25 -1.25 15.72
CA SER A 426 -1.37 -0.97 14.82
C SER A 426 -2.43 -2.05 14.90
N THR A 427 -3.69 -1.64 15.12
CA THR A 427 -4.86 -2.52 15.11
C THR A 427 -5.03 -3.22 13.76
N GLN A 428 -4.73 -2.51 12.66
CA GLN A 428 -4.82 -3.06 11.31
C GLN A 428 -3.69 -4.06 11.05
N THR A 429 -2.45 -3.72 11.39
CA THR A 429 -1.30 -4.61 11.16
C THR A 429 -1.44 -5.91 11.93
N LEU A 430 -1.87 -5.84 13.20
CA LEU A 430 -2.07 -7.02 14.04
C LEU A 430 -3.02 -8.03 13.39
N LEU A 431 -4.15 -7.57 12.84
CA LEU A 431 -5.11 -8.46 12.17
C LEU A 431 -4.63 -8.86 10.76
N ASP A 432 -4.07 -7.93 9.98
CA ASP A 432 -3.74 -8.16 8.56
C ASP A 432 -2.52 -9.07 8.37
N LYS A 433 -1.55 -9.02 9.29
CA LYS A 433 -0.29 -9.78 9.19
C LYS A 433 -0.28 -11.09 9.97
N ASN A 434 -1.25 -11.34 10.85
CA ASN A 434 -1.35 -12.59 11.61
C ASN A 434 -2.57 -13.39 11.15
N PHE A 435 -2.49 -13.98 9.95
CA PHE A 435 -3.62 -14.63 9.30
C PHE A 435 -4.18 -15.82 10.10
N ASP A 436 -3.32 -16.70 10.61
CA ASP A 436 -3.75 -17.87 11.38
C ASP A 436 -4.44 -17.46 12.69
N PHE A 437 -3.89 -16.47 13.39
CA PHE A 437 -4.53 -15.86 14.56
C PHE A 437 -5.88 -15.22 14.20
N THR A 438 -5.93 -14.46 13.11
CA THR A 438 -7.16 -13.80 12.66
C THR A 438 -8.24 -14.80 12.24
N LYS A 439 -7.85 -15.97 11.71
CA LYS A 439 -8.78 -17.04 11.34
C LYS A 439 -9.53 -17.61 12.54
N THR A 440 -8.97 -17.56 13.74
CA THR A 440 -9.66 -18.03 14.95
C THR A 440 -10.66 -17.00 15.48
N LEU A 441 -10.46 -15.70 15.23
CA LEU A 441 -11.30 -14.61 15.75
C LEU A 441 -12.71 -14.63 15.13
N PRO A 442 -13.78 -14.32 15.88
CA PRO A 442 -15.15 -14.30 15.35
C PRO A 442 -15.41 -13.12 14.40
N SER A 443 -16.34 -13.30 13.45
CA SER A 443 -16.80 -12.19 12.61
C SER A 443 -17.53 -11.16 13.48
N GLY A 444 -17.27 -9.88 13.23
CA GLY A 444 -17.77 -8.77 14.02
C GLY A 444 -16.91 -8.37 15.21
N LEU A 445 -15.74 -8.99 15.40
CA LEU A 445 -14.77 -8.56 16.39
C LEU A 445 -14.20 -7.18 16.04
N VAL A 446 -14.02 -6.35 17.07
CA VAL A 446 -13.40 -5.02 16.97
C VAL A 446 -12.05 -5.03 17.66
N CYS A 447 -10.98 -4.68 16.97
CA CYS A 447 -9.68 -4.38 17.58
C CYS A 447 -9.55 -2.87 17.74
N LEU A 448 -9.54 -2.36 18.96
CA LEU A 448 -9.51 -0.93 19.28
C LEU A 448 -8.24 -0.57 20.04
N ALA A 449 -7.67 0.59 19.73
CA ALA A 449 -6.57 1.14 20.49
C ALA A 449 -6.81 2.60 20.83
N ALA A 450 -6.45 3.01 22.05
CA ALA A 450 -6.44 4.42 22.40
C ALA A 450 -5.27 5.15 21.72
N ASN A 451 -4.12 4.48 21.60
CA ASN A 451 -2.96 4.97 20.87
C ASN A 451 -2.30 3.89 19.98
N GLN A 452 -2.00 4.24 18.73
CA GLN A 452 -1.22 3.43 17.79
C GLN A 452 0.13 4.10 17.51
N ILE A 453 1.24 3.42 17.80
CA ILE A 453 2.59 3.98 17.56
C ILE A 453 3.00 3.92 16.08
N ASP A 454 2.41 2.99 15.30
CA ASP A 454 2.63 2.79 13.86
C ASP A 454 1.30 2.62 13.10
N GLY A 455 0.36 3.53 13.36
CA GLY A 455 -0.95 3.54 12.71
C GLY A 455 -0.85 3.52 11.18
N ARG A 456 -1.68 2.71 10.51
CA ARG A 456 -1.62 2.53 9.05
C ARG A 456 -2.70 3.32 8.29
N GLY A 457 -2.29 3.93 7.18
CA GLY A 457 -3.17 4.46 6.14
C GLY A 457 -3.09 3.63 4.85
N ARG A 458 -3.81 4.07 3.80
CA ARG A 458 -3.75 3.43 2.47
C ARG A 458 -2.39 3.66 1.81
N GLY A 459 -1.87 2.63 1.13
CA GLY A 459 -0.59 2.70 0.42
C GLY A 459 0.58 2.84 1.39
N ARG A 460 1.38 3.91 1.21
CA ARG A 460 2.52 4.25 2.08
C ARG A 460 2.16 5.29 3.17
N ASN A 461 0.91 5.73 3.25
CA ASN A 461 0.50 6.73 4.24
C ASN A 461 0.39 6.10 5.64
N SER A 462 0.71 6.87 6.68
CA SER A 462 0.46 6.48 8.07
C SER A 462 -0.82 7.13 8.60
N TRP A 463 -1.33 6.60 9.71
CA TRP A 463 -2.36 7.24 10.52
C TRP A 463 -1.72 7.79 11.80
N ILE A 464 -1.75 9.12 11.97
CA ILE A 464 -1.26 9.77 13.18
C ILE A 464 -2.29 9.57 14.30
N SER A 465 -1.99 8.65 15.20
CA SER A 465 -2.80 8.41 16.40
C SER A 465 -2.58 9.50 17.43
N GLN A 466 -3.66 10.06 17.97
CA GLN A 466 -3.67 11.03 19.08
C GLN A 466 -4.67 10.64 20.15
N GLU A 467 -4.38 11.03 21.40
CA GLU A 467 -5.36 10.98 22.48
C GLU A 467 -6.62 11.74 22.08
N GLY A 468 -7.78 11.11 22.28
CA GLY A 468 -9.07 11.65 21.86
C GLY A 468 -9.43 11.34 20.39
N GLY A 469 -8.59 10.64 19.63
CA GLY A 469 -9.00 10.00 18.37
C GLY A 469 -9.81 8.73 18.60
N LEU A 470 -10.64 8.33 17.63
CA LEU A 470 -11.33 7.03 17.63
C LEU A 470 -10.74 6.17 16.52
N GLN A 471 -10.07 5.07 16.90
CA GLN A 471 -9.25 4.28 15.99
C GLN A 471 -9.48 2.79 16.26
N PHE A 472 -9.94 2.07 15.26
CA PHE A 472 -10.26 0.66 15.41
C PHE A 472 -10.20 -0.08 14.08
N SER A 473 -10.11 -1.40 14.14
CA SER A 473 -10.23 -2.31 13.00
C SER A 473 -11.36 -3.31 13.26
N LEU A 474 -12.28 -3.45 12.32
CA LEU A 474 -13.41 -4.38 12.38
C LEU A 474 -13.16 -5.58 11.47
N LEU A 475 -13.28 -6.79 12.02
CA LEU A 475 -13.17 -8.05 11.29
C LEU A 475 -14.55 -8.49 10.79
N ILE A 476 -14.69 -8.77 9.48
CA ILE A 476 -15.92 -9.29 8.87
C ILE A 476 -15.60 -10.51 8.02
N ARG A 477 -16.37 -11.59 8.17
CA ARG A 477 -16.43 -12.68 7.19
C ARG A 477 -17.55 -12.40 6.19
N HIS A 478 -17.21 -12.32 4.91
CA HIS A 478 -18.14 -12.00 3.84
C HIS A 478 -18.17 -13.12 2.81
N SER A 479 -19.25 -13.90 2.80
CA SER A 479 -19.41 -15.06 1.92
C SER A 479 -19.51 -14.68 0.45
N ILE A 480 -18.87 -15.45 -0.44
CA ILE A 480 -19.01 -15.29 -1.90
C ILE A 480 -20.44 -15.55 -2.39
N ASN A 481 -21.26 -16.25 -1.59
CA ASN A 481 -22.65 -16.53 -1.90
C ASN A 481 -23.53 -15.27 -1.96
N TYR A 482 -23.05 -14.14 -1.41
CA TYR A 482 -23.70 -12.84 -1.57
C TYR A 482 -23.40 -12.22 -2.94
N VAL A 483 -23.83 -12.88 -4.02
CA VAL A 483 -23.54 -12.49 -5.42
C VAL A 483 -23.95 -11.05 -5.75
N LYS A 484 -25.01 -10.54 -5.09
CA LYS A 484 -25.51 -9.16 -5.27
C LYS A 484 -24.72 -8.11 -4.46
N SER A 485 -23.76 -8.54 -3.67
CA SER A 485 -23.16 -7.73 -2.61
C SER A 485 -21.62 -7.76 -2.70
N PRO A 486 -21.00 -7.20 -3.76
CA PRO A 486 -19.55 -7.29 -3.93
C PRO A 486 -18.76 -6.65 -2.78
N VAL A 487 -17.75 -7.37 -2.27
CA VAL A 487 -16.90 -6.97 -1.12
C VAL A 487 -16.31 -5.55 -1.20
N VAL A 488 -16.09 -5.00 -2.41
CA VAL A 488 -15.58 -3.64 -2.62
C VAL A 488 -16.47 -2.55 -2.03
N PHE A 489 -17.77 -2.81 -1.89
CA PHE A 489 -18.73 -1.82 -1.40
C PHE A 489 -18.70 -1.65 0.12
N LEU A 490 -18.03 -2.55 0.86
CA LEU A 490 -17.93 -2.45 2.33
C LEU A 490 -17.29 -1.14 2.78
N GLN A 491 -16.30 -0.62 2.04
CA GLN A 491 -15.67 0.67 2.36
C GLN A 491 -16.65 1.85 2.26
N TYR A 492 -17.66 1.76 1.40
CA TYR A 492 -18.67 2.80 1.23
C TYR A 492 -19.71 2.71 2.35
N LEU A 493 -20.15 1.49 2.68
CA LEU A 493 -21.12 1.23 3.74
C LEU A 493 -20.61 1.71 5.11
N ILE A 494 -19.35 1.38 5.46
CA ILE A 494 -18.78 1.82 6.73
C ILE A 494 -18.54 3.33 6.75
N SER A 495 -18.12 3.95 5.64
CA SER A 495 -18.00 5.41 5.57
C SER A 495 -19.34 6.12 5.80
N LEU A 496 -20.40 5.60 5.17
CA LEU A 496 -21.77 6.08 5.35
C LEU A 496 -22.24 5.88 6.80
N ALA A 497 -21.94 4.72 7.39
CA ALA A 497 -22.29 4.42 8.77
C ALA A 497 -21.66 5.42 9.74
N VAL A 498 -20.40 5.82 9.54
CA VAL A 498 -19.75 6.85 10.36
C VAL A 498 -20.51 8.16 10.30
N VAL A 499 -20.78 8.68 9.10
CA VAL A 499 -21.47 9.97 8.96
C VAL A 499 -22.91 9.91 9.49
N GLU A 500 -23.64 8.84 9.19
CA GLU A 500 -25.04 8.70 9.63
C GLU A 500 -25.18 8.45 11.13
N SER A 501 -24.26 7.72 11.76
CA SER A 501 -24.23 7.54 13.22
C SER A 501 -24.14 8.87 14.00
N ILE A 502 -23.65 9.92 13.34
CA ILE A 502 -23.58 11.28 13.89
C ILE A 502 -24.80 12.08 13.44
N ARG A 503 -25.02 12.22 12.13
CA ARG A 503 -26.02 13.13 11.56
C ARG A 503 -27.47 12.68 11.77
N LYS A 504 -27.73 11.42 12.11
CA LYS A 504 -29.10 10.97 12.45
C LYS A 504 -29.48 11.20 13.91
N ARG A 505 -28.57 11.72 14.73
CA ARG A 505 -28.88 12.12 16.10
C ARG A 505 -29.74 13.39 16.08
N PRO A 506 -30.74 13.50 16.98
CA PRO A 506 -31.54 14.71 17.09
C PRO A 506 -30.67 15.96 17.33
N GLY A 507 -30.75 16.95 16.43
CA GLY A 507 -29.98 18.20 16.48
C GLY A 507 -28.69 18.22 15.65
N TYR A 508 -28.23 17.06 15.17
CA TYR A 508 -26.95 16.89 14.47
C TYR A 508 -27.13 16.84 12.93
N GLU A 509 -28.36 16.94 12.43
CA GLU A 509 -28.75 16.64 11.04
C GLU A 509 -28.02 17.50 10.00
N ARG A 510 -27.73 18.75 10.37
CA ARG A 510 -27.04 19.73 9.52
C ARG A 510 -25.59 19.98 9.93
N LEU A 511 -25.00 19.13 10.77
CA LEU A 511 -23.56 19.22 11.02
C LEU A 511 -22.81 19.12 9.70
N PRO A 512 -21.77 19.96 9.48
CA PRO A 512 -21.06 20.04 8.22
C PRO A 512 -20.03 18.91 8.09
N LEU A 513 -20.53 17.67 8.12
CA LEU A 513 -19.78 16.43 7.93
C LEU A 513 -20.15 15.82 6.59
N PHE A 514 -19.11 15.45 5.83
CA PHE A 514 -19.24 15.02 4.45
C PHE A 514 -18.35 13.82 4.11
N LEU A 515 -18.75 13.08 3.09
CA LEU A 515 -17.98 12.00 2.49
C LEU A 515 -17.21 12.53 1.28
N LYS A 516 -15.89 12.36 1.29
CA LYS A 516 -15.07 12.46 0.08
C LYS A 516 -14.86 11.06 -0.47
N TRP A 517 -15.21 10.88 -1.74
CA TRP A 517 -15.18 9.58 -2.39
C TRP A 517 -13.75 8.98 -2.39
N PRO A 518 -13.61 7.66 -2.19
CA PRO A 518 -14.67 6.68 -1.92
C PRO A 518 -15.04 6.52 -0.44
N ASN A 519 -14.18 6.92 0.50
CA ASN A 519 -14.31 6.51 1.90
C ASN A 519 -13.63 7.45 2.92
N ASP A 520 -13.30 8.68 2.53
CA ASP A 520 -12.72 9.67 3.43
C ASP A 520 -13.82 10.54 4.07
N ILE A 521 -13.59 10.99 5.31
CA ILE A 521 -14.53 11.83 6.06
C ILE A 521 -13.95 13.23 6.22
N TYR A 522 -14.73 14.22 5.84
CA TYR A 522 -14.36 15.63 5.88
C TYR A 522 -15.33 16.42 6.72
N ALA A 523 -14.82 17.48 7.35
CA ALA A 523 -15.64 18.48 8.02
C ALA A 523 -15.29 19.88 7.50
N LYS A 524 -16.26 20.79 7.56
CA LYS A 524 -16.02 22.21 7.26
C LYS A 524 -15.80 22.97 8.57
N GLY A 525 -14.56 23.40 8.81
CA GLY A 525 -14.18 24.32 9.87
C GLY A 525 -13.98 25.75 9.36
N ASP A 526 -13.41 26.61 10.21
CA ASP A 526 -13.15 28.03 9.88
C ASP A 526 -12.14 28.21 8.73
N SER A 527 -11.16 27.31 8.65
CA SER A 527 -10.14 27.27 7.59
C SER A 527 -10.60 26.55 6.32
N GLY A 528 -11.89 26.19 6.23
CA GLY A 528 -12.48 25.50 5.11
C GLY A 528 -12.66 24.00 5.33
N LEU A 529 -12.64 23.24 4.23
CA LEU A 529 -12.91 21.80 4.24
C LEU A 529 -11.64 21.02 4.60
N GLN A 530 -11.68 20.22 5.66
CA GLN A 530 -10.54 19.49 6.19
C GLN A 530 -10.88 18.01 6.40
N LYS A 531 -9.91 17.13 6.12
CA LYS A 531 -10.06 15.69 6.36
C LYS A 531 -9.98 15.41 7.85
N ILE A 532 -10.99 14.73 8.39
CA ILE A 532 -11.08 14.37 9.81
C ILE A 532 -11.01 12.86 10.05
N GLY A 533 -11.08 12.06 8.99
CA GLY A 533 -11.06 10.62 9.12
C GLY A 533 -10.95 9.90 7.78
N GLY A 534 -10.67 8.61 7.84
CA GLY A 534 -10.56 7.76 6.67
C GLY A 534 -10.57 6.28 7.02
N LEU A 535 -10.75 5.47 5.98
CA LEU A 535 -10.92 4.02 6.10
C LEU A 535 -9.87 3.27 5.28
N LEU A 536 -9.44 2.14 5.82
CA LEU A 536 -8.53 1.18 5.19
C LEU A 536 -9.21 -0.19 5.18
N VAL A 537 -9.44 -0.76 4.00
CA VAL A 537 -10.11 -2.06 3.87
C VAL A 537 -9.18 -3.04 3.18
N ASN A 538 -8.78 -4.07 3.90
CA ASN A 538 -8.00 -5.20 3.40
C ASN A 538 -8.91 -6.43 3.35
N SER A 539 -8.79 -7.24 2.30
CA SER A 539 -9.56 -8.48 2.17
C SER A 539 -8.67 -9.63 1.74
N HIS A 540 -8.80 -10.76 2.42
CA HIS A 540 -8.15 -12.02 2.08
C HIS A 540 -9.23 -13.02 1.69
N TYR A 541 -9.05 -13.74 0.57
CA TYR A 541 -10.02 -14.76 0.12
C TYR A 541 -9.53 -16.16 0.51
N MET A 542 -10.35 -16.89 1.25
CA MET A 542 -10.08 -18.28 1.65
C MET A 542 -11.42 -18.99 1.92
N ASP A 543 -11.50 -20.29 1.61
CA ASP A 543 -12.64 -21.16 1.98
C ASP A 543 -14.01 -20.60 1.56
N ASP A 544 -14.11 -20.03 0.35
CA ASP A 544 -15.32 -19.39 -0.22
C ASP A 544 -15.87 -18.18 0.56
N GLU A 545 -15.03 -17.57 1.41
CA GLU A 545 -15.34 -16.34 2.12
C GLU A 545 -14.19 -15.33 1.98
N PHE A 546 -14.54 -14.05 2.06
CA PHE A 546 -13.58 -12.96 2.26
C PHE A 546 -13.47 -12.67 3.76
N THR A 547 -12.26 -12.82 4.30
CA THR A 547 -11.87 -12.24 5.58
C THR A 547 -11.51 -10.78 5.34
N VAL A 548 -12.36 -9.87 5.76
CA VAL A 548 -12.24 -8.43 5.54
C VAL A 548 -11.88 -7.74 6.85
N ILE A 549 -10.82 -6.94 6.84
CA ILE A 549 -10.40 -6.12 7.96
C ILE A 549 -10.59 -4.65 7.57
N ILE A 550 -11.51 -3.99 8.27
CA ILE A 550 -11.93 -2.61 8.04
C ILE A 550 -11.33 -1.72 9.14
N GLY A 551 -10.19 -1.09 8.86
CA GLY A 551 -9.59 -0.07 9.69
C GLY A 551 -10.28 1.27 9.54
N CYS A 552 -10.53 1.94 10.66
CA CYS A 552 -11.17 3.24 10.76
C CYS A 552 -10.37 4.13 11.71
N GLY A 553 -9.95 5.30 11.21
CA GLY A 553 -9.34 6.35 12.00
C GLY A 553 -10.16 7.63 11.90
N LEU A 554 -10.57 8.17 13.06
CA LEU A 554 -11.38 9.39 13.16
C LEU A 554 -10.80 10.36 14.19
N ASN A 555 -10.75 11.63 13.83
CA ASN A 555 -10.47 12.72 14.75
C ASN A 555 -11.75 13.05 15.52
N LEU A 556 -11.85 12.63 16.78
CA LEU A 556 -13.08 12.80 17.58
C LEU A 556 -12.99 14.01 18.51
N SER A 557 -11.97 14.05 19.37
CA SER A 557 -11.72 15.12 20.36
C SER A 557 -10.30 15.66 20.32
N ASN A 558 -9.39 15.01 19.59
CA ASN A 558 -8.02 15.44 19.40
C ASN A 558 -7.92 16.81 18.72
N THR A 559 -6.86 17.54 19.00
CA THR A 559 -6.59 18.90 18.47
C THR A 559 -5.66 18.92 17.25
N TYR A 560 -4.98 17.81 16.98
CA TYR A 560 -4.01 17.62 15.90
C TYR A 560 -4.28 16.27 15.18
N PRO A 561 -3.85 16.08 13.92
CA PRO A 561 -3.17 17.05 13.05
C PRO A 561 -4.12 18.05 12.38
N THR A 562 -5.43 17.83 12.47
CA THR A 562 -6.46 18.70 11.88
C THR A 562 -7.59 18.93 12.90
N ILE A 563 -8.77 19.35 12.44
CA ILE A 563 -9.95 19.49 13.29
C ILE A 563 -10.56 18.14 13.68
N SER A 564 -11.33 18.14 14.77
CA SER A 564 -12.06 16.97 15.25
C SER A 564 -13.58 17.15 15.27
N ILE A 565 -14.32 16.05 15.29
CA ILE A 565 -15.79 16.03 15.27
C ILE A 565 -16.36 16.86 16.42
N ASN A 566 -15.83 16.76 17.63
CA ASN A 566 -16.32 17.52 18.78
C ASN A 566 -15.99 19.02 18.69
N GLN A 567 -14.91 19.41 18.03
CA GLN A 567 -14.66 20.82 17.70
C GLN A 567 -15.70 21.34 16.71
N VAL A 568 -16.04 20.54 15.70
CA VAL A 568 -17.07 20.88 14.71
C VAL A 568 -18.46 20.99 15.36
N ILE A 569 -18.80 20.07 16.26
CA ILE A 569 -20.05 20.14 17.04
C ILE A 569 -20.10 21.44 17.85
N LYS A 570 -19.04 21.72 18.61
CA LYS A 570 -18.96 22.92 19.46
C LYS A 570 -19.04 24.22 18.65
N ALA A 571 -18.44 24.26 17.46
CA ALA A 571 -18.51 25.41 16.56
C ALA A 571 -19.88 25.58 15.91
N TYR A 572 -20.56 24.46 15.59
CA TYR A 572 -21.89 24.46 14.97
C TYR A 572 -22.99 24.84 15.97
N ASP A 573 -23.01 24.20 17.14
CA ASP A 573 -23.96 24.48 18.22
C ASP A 573 -23.36 24.04 19.58
N PRO A 574 -22.91 25.00 20.41
CA PRO A 574 -22.32 24.71 21.73
C PRO A 574 -23.26 24.01 22.72
N THR A 575 -24.57 23.98 22.46
CA THR A 575 -25.56 23.33 23.33
C THR A 575 -25.69 21.83 23.07
N LEU A 576 -25.21 21.36 21.91
CA LEU A 576 -25.23 19.94 21.58
C LEU A 576 -24.21 19.17 22.44
N PRO A 577 -24.58 17.99 22.97
CA PRO A 577 -23.64 17.12 23.66
C PRO A 577 -22.43 16.74 22.81
N LEU A 578 -21.24 16.72 23.40
CA LEU A 578 -20.08 16.15 22.74
C LEU A 578 -20.18 14.62 22.72
N LEU A 579 -19.63 14.02 21.67
CA LEU A 579 -19.65 12.57 21.47
C LEU A 579 -18.48 11.93 22.22
N SER A 580 -18.74 10.85 22.95
CA SER A 580 -17.68 10.01 23.52
C SER A 580 -17.28 8.92 22.52
N PRO A 581 -16.02 8.42 22.55
CA PRO A 581 -15.57 7.38 21.63
C PRO A 581 -16.38 6.08 21.78
N GLU A 582 -16.79 5.75 23.00
CA GLU A 582 -17.60 4.57 23.32
C GLU A 582 -18.97 4.60 22.63
N ASP A 583 -19.69 5.71 22.79
CA ASP A 583 -21.03 5.89 22.25
C ASP A 583 -20.99 6.01 20.72
N LEU A 584 -20.00 6.73 20.17
CA LEU A 584 -19.84 6.87 18.74
C LEU A 584 -19.51 5.52 18.08
N LEU A 585 -18.53 4.77 18.59
CA LEU A 585 -18.18 3.47 18.03
C LEU A 585 -19.37 2.50 18.06
N ALA A 586 -20.07 2.42 19.19
CA ALA A 586 -21.26 1.59 19.32
C ALA A 586 -22.31 1.92 18.26
N ASN A 587 -22.60 3.21 18.04
CA ASN A 587 -23.56 3.62 17.04
C ASN A 587 -23.07 3.38 15.60
N ILE A 588 -21.77 3.57 15.32
CA ILE A 588 -21.16 3.24 14.02
C ILE A 588 -21.40 1.77 13.69
N LEU A 589 -21.11 0.86 14.63
CA LEU A 589 -21.23 -0.58 14.41
C LEU A 589 -22.68 -1.01 14.20
N VAL A 590 -23.62 -0.48 14.98
CA VAL A 590 -25.06 -0.79 14.81
C VAL A 590 -25.59 -0.23 13.49
N THR A 591 -25.20 0.99 13.12
CA THR A 591 -25.57 1.60 11.84
C THR A 591 -24.99 0.81 10.68
N PHE A 592 -23.72 0.40 10.78
CA PHE A 592 -23.04 -0.41 9.78
C PHE A 592 -23.67 -1.80 9.64
N GLU A 593 -24.01 -2.46 10.75
CA GLU A 593 -24.67 -3.76 10.73
C GLU A 593 -26.00 -3.69 9.98
N SER A 594 -26.81 -2.66 10.24
CA SER A 594 -28.07 -2.43 9.52
C SER A 594 -27.84 -2.23 8.01
N LEU A 595 -26.86 -1.41 7.64
CA LEU A 595 -26.48 -1.18 6.25
C LEU A 595 -25.94 -2.45 5.58
N TYR A 596 -25.12 -3.22 6.29
CA TYR A 596 -24.51 -4.46 5.81
C TYR A 596 -25.56 -5.54 5.61
N SER A 597 -26.49 -5.74 6.54
CA SER A 597 -27.60 -6.68 6.36
C SER A 597 -28.47 -6.33 5.15
N GLN A 598 -28.82 -5.05 4.99
CA GLN A 598 -29.58 -4.59 3.82
C GLN A 598 -28.78 -4.79 2.52
N PHE A 599 -27.48 -4.54 2.55
CA PHE A 599 -26.57 -4.78 1.42
C PHE A 599 -26.47 -6.26 1.05
N CYS A 600 -26.35 -7.18 2.02
CA CYS A 600 -26.32 -8.63 1.75
C CYS A 600 -27.64 -9.13 1.14
N GLN A 601 -28.77 -8.51 1.49
CA GLN A 601 -30.09 -8.90 0.99
C GLN A 601 -30.41 -8.30 -0.39
N ALA A 602 -30.14 -7.01 -0.57
CA ALA A 602 -30.62 -6.21 -1.70
C ALA A 602 -29.51 -5.76 -2.66
N GLY A 603 -28.24 -5.93 -2.31
CA GLY A 603 -27.12 -5.34 -3.05
C GLY A 603 -27.08 -3.82 -2.97
N ILE A 604 -26.25 -3.19 -3.79
CA ILE A 604 -26.25 -1.72 -3.97
C ILE A 604 -27.39 -1.32 -4.91
N GLY A 605 -28.10 -0.26 -4.55
CA GLY A 605 -29.14 0.35 -5.37
C GLY A 605 -29.50 1.75 -4.89
N SER A 606 -30.64 2.27 -5.34
CA SER A 606 -31.12 3.61 -5.00
C SER A 606 -31.24 3.85 -3.49
N TRP A 607 -31.60 2.81 -2.72
CA TRP A 607 -31.68 2.87 -1.25
C TRP A 607 -30.36 3.30 -0.61
N PHE A 608 -29.23 2.87 -1.18
CA PHE A 608 -27.89 3.18 -0.70
C PHE A 608 -27.37 4.47 -1.33
N LEU A 609 -27.43 4.58 -2.66
CA LEU A 609 -26.86 5.70 -3.41
C LEU A 609 -27.48 7.04 -2.99
N ASN A 610 -28.80 7.09 -2.76
CA ASN A 610 -29.47 8.31 -2.31
C ASN A 610 -28.94 8.79 -0.95
N ARG A 611 -28.68 7.85 -0.02
CA ARG A 611 -28.13 8.17 1.31
C ARG A 611 -26.67 8.61 1.18
N TYR A 612 -25.88 7.89 0.40
CA TYR A 612 -24.47 8.21 0.17
C TYR A 612 -24.30 9.61 -0.46
N TYR A 613 -25.03 9.92 -1.53
CA TYR A 613 -24.98 11.23 -2.19
C TYR A 613 -25.52 12.37 -1.33
N SER A 614 -26.45 12.09 -0.40
CA SER A 614 -26.91 13.12 0.54
C SER A 614 -25.82 13.64 1.48
N HIS A 615 -24.69 12.92 1.55
CA HIS A 615 -23.56 13.25 2.42
C HIS A 615 -22.24 13.50 1.66
N TRP A 616 -22.13 13.18 0.37
CA TRP A 616 -20.87 13.31 -0.36
C TRP A 616 -20.57 14.74 -0.82
N LEU A 617 -19.32 15.01 -1.24
CA LEU A 617 -18.87 16.33 -1.66
C LEU A 617 -18.94 16.60 -3.17
N HIS A 618 -19.20 15.58 -3.98
CA HIS A 618 -18.77 15.60 -5.38
C HIS A 618 -19.85 15.99 -6.40
N SER A 619 -21.11 16.14 -6.00
CA SER A 619 -22.19 16.52 -6.91
C SER A 619 -21.82 17.76 -7.72
N ASP A 620 -21.89 17.63 -9.05
CA ASP A 620 -21.67 18.69 -10.04
C ASP A 620 -20.28 19.33 -10.02
N GLN A 621 -19.31 18.72 -9.33
CA GLN A 621 -17.93 19.20 -9.34
C GLN A 621 -17.32 19.00 -10.72
N LEU A 622 -16.69 20.06 -11.24
CA LEU A 622 -15.84 19.98 -12.42
C LEU A 622 -14.47 19.47 -11.99
N VAL A 623 -14.02 18.40 -12.63
CA VAL A 623 -12.71 17.78 -12.42
C VAL A 623 -11.95 17.74 -13.73
N THR A 624 -10.64 17.86 -13.64
CA THR A 624 -9.73 17.67 -14.76
C THR A 624 -9.27 16.22 -14.75
N LEU A 625 -9.54 15.51 -15.84
CA LEU A 625 -9.11 14.13 -16.03
C LEU A 625 -7.71 14.13 -16.62
N GLU A 626 -6.69 14.03 -15.76
CA GLU A 626 -5.27 14.01 -16.17
C GLU A 626 -4.96 12.83 -17.11
N THR A 627 -5.71 11.74 -16.98
CA THR A 627 -5.63 10.54 -17.85
C THR A 627 -6.36 10.70 -19.18
N HIS A 628 -7.08 11.80 -19.39
CA HIS A 628 -7.88 12.10 -20.59
C HIS A 628 -7.55 13.48 -21.14
N ASP A 629 -6.28 13.74 -21.46
CA ASP A 629 -5.82 15.01 -22.05
C ASP A 629 -6.20 16.27 -21.24
N ASN A 630 -6.30 16.14 -19.90
CA ASN A 630 -6.81 17.19 -19.02
C ASN A 630 -8.23 17.66 -19.39
N ALA A 631 -9.06 16.75 -19.92
CA ALA A 631 -10.45 17.03 -20.20
C ALA A 631 -11.17 17.44 -18.91
N VAL A 632 -11.95 18.52 -18.99
CA VAL A 632 -12.80 18.95 -17.90
C VAL A 632 -14.12 18.18 -17.97
N ALA A 633 -14.45 17.50 -16.89
CA ALA A 633 -15.60 16.62 -16.81
C ALA A 633 -16.40 16.89 -15.53
N ARG A 634 -17.72 16.72 -15.56
CA ARG A 634 -18.60 16.97 -14.40
C ARG A 634 -18.96 15.66 -13.71
N ILE A 635 -18.73 15.56 -12.41
CA ILE A 635 -19.15 14.39 -11.62
C ILE A 635 -20.69 14.41 -11.45
N GLU A 636 -21.38 13.39 -11.96
CA GLU A 636 -22.83 13.20 -11.80
C GLU A 636 -23.19 12.21 -10.69
N GLY A 637 -22.34 11.22 -10.44
CA GLY A 637 -22.70 10.13 -9.54
C GLY A 637 -21.65 9.06 -9.45
N ILE A 638 -21.95 8.02 -8.69
CA ILE A 638 -21.42 6.67 -8.80
C ILE A 638 -22.30 5.90 -9.80
N THR A 639 -21.70 5.17 -10.75
CA THR A 639 -22.41 4.45 -11.82
C THR A 639 -23.49 3.53 -11.26
N SER A 640 -24.76 3.78 -11.66
CA SER A 640 -25.95 3.07 -11.13
C SER A 640 -26.14 1.65 -11.66
N GLY A 641 -25.09 1.05 -12.21
CA GLY A 641 -25.03 -0.35 -12.59
C GLY A 641 -23.76 -0.93 -12.02
N CYS A 642 -23.87 -1.85 -11.07
CA CYS A 642 -22.86 -2.89 -11.03
C CYS A 642 -23.04 -3.66 -12.34
N PRO A 643 -22.07 -3.74 -13.26
CA PRO A 643 -22.18 -4.69 -14.35
C PRO A 643 -22.06 -6.07 -13.69
N ILE A 644 -23.19 -6.75 -13.51
CA ILE A 644 -23.24 -8.21 -13.41
C ILE A 644 -23.20 -8.78 -14.84
N ASP A 645 -22.32 -8.21 -15.68
CA ASP A 645 -21.87 -8.78 -16.93
C ASP A 645 -20.40 -8.37 -17.11
N ASN A 646 -19.52 -9.28 -16.70
CA ASN A 646 -18.14 -9.46 -17.18
C ASN A 646 -17.22 -8.24 -17.35
N LYS A 647 -17.17 -7.29 -16.41
CA LYS A 647 -16.01 -6.39 -16.28
C LYS A 647 -15.51 -6.30 -14.83
N ALA A 648 -14.32 -6.83 -14.60
CA ALA A 648 -13.60 -6.68 -13.35
C ALA A 648 -12.63 -5.48 -13.46
N LYS A 649 -13.03 -4.36 -12.84
CA LYS A 649 -12.25 -3.32 -12.15
C LYS A 649 -10.79 -3.09 -12.56
N ASP A 650 -10.49 -1.85 -12.95
CA ASP A 650 -9.54 -1.00 -12.20
C ASP A 650 -9.60 0.50 -12.57
N ASP A 651 -10.47 0.93 -13.50
CA ASP A 651 -10.60 2.35 -13.82
C ASP A 651 -11.59 3.07 -12.88
N ILE A 652 -11.10 4.14 -12.25
CA ILE A 652 -11.85 5.09 -11.40
C ILE A 652 -13.08 5.65 -12.12
N GLU A 653 -13.08 5.62 -13.45
CA GLU A 653 -14.14 6.11 -14.33
C GLU A 653 -15.31 5.11 -14.50
N ASP A 654 -15.11 3.82 -14.23
CA ASP A 654 -16.21 2.84 -14.26
C ASP A 654 -17.15 3.00 -13.04
N LEU A 655 -16.65 3.60 -11.96
CA LEU A 655 -17.38 3.79 -10.72
C LEU A 655 -17.99 5.18 -10.59
N LEU A 656 -17.57 6.18 -11.37
CA LEU A 656 -18.15 7.52 -11.35
C LEU A 656 -18.88 7.81 -12.66
N THR A 657 -20.16 8.15 -12.59
CA THR A 657 -20.88 8.73 -13.72
C THR A 657 -20.38 10.15 -13.92
N ILE A 658 -19.80 10.43 -15.08
CA ILE A 658 -19.24 11.73 -15.43
C ILE A 658 -19.92 12.22 -16.71
N GLN A 659 -20.45 13.45 -16.70
CA GLN A 659 -20.93 14.10 -17.90
C GLN A 659 -19.79 14.87 -18.57
N THR A 660 -19.41 14.43 -19.76
CA THR A 660 -18.66 15.26 -20.70
C THR A 660 -19.62 16.18 -21.44
N PRO A 661 -19.25 17.43 -21.76
CA PRO A 661 -20.11 18.29 -22.56
C PRO A 661 -20.36 17.62 -23.93
N VAL A 662 -21.64 17.50 -24.27
CA VAL A 662 -22.13 16.86 -25.49
C VAL A 662 -21.54 17.58 -26.71
N ASN A 663 -20.54 16.96 -27.33
CA ASN A 663 -20.45 16.77 -28.78
C ASN A 663 -19.23 15.90 -29.08
N LEU A 664 -19.48 14.63 -29.41
CA LEU A 664 -18.84 13.97 -30.54
C LEU A 664 -19.64 12.72 -30.88
N SER A 665 -20.35 12.84 -31.99
CA SER A 665 -20.95 11.78 -32.77
C SER A 665 -19.96 10.61 -32.95
N LEU A 666 -20.44 9.38 -32.75
CA LEU A 666 -19.79 8.09 -33.04
C LEU A 666 -19.52 7.84 -34.54
N LYS A 667 -19.17 8.89 -35.26
CA LYS A 667 -18.76 8.86 -36.66
C LYS A 667 -17.73 9.95 -36.85
N ASP A 668 -16.48 9.67 -36.51
CA ASP A 668 -15.33 9.98 -37.34
C ASP A 668 -14.03 9.45 -36.68
N LYS A 669 -13.35 8.58 -37.44
CA LYS A 669 -11.95 8.13 -37.40
C LYS A 669 -11.29 7.83 -36.04
N THR A 670 -11.26 6.53 -35.71
CA THR A 670 -10.50 5.88 -34.62
C THR A 670 -9.00 6.20 -34.58
N LEU A 671 -8.41 6.73 -35.66
CA LEU A 671 -7.01 7.12 -35.71
C LEU A 671 -6.72 8.41 -34.92
N ASP A 672 -7.64 9.37 -34.89
CA ASP A 672 -7.37 10.70 -34.32
C ASP A 672 -7.25 10.69 -32.78
N ARG A 673 -7.79 9.66 -32.11
CA ARG A 673 -7.65 9.44 -30.65
C ARG A 673 -6.23 9.08 -30.23
N PHE A 674 -5.50 8.35 -31.08
CA PHE A 674 -4.14 7.87 -30.79
C PHE A 674 -3.08 8.61 -31.63
N TYR A 675 -3.49 9.25 -32.72
CA TYR A 675 -2.65 9.97 -33.67
C TYR A 675 -3.33 11.29 -34.15
N PRO A 676 -3.49 12.33 -33.31
CA PRO A 676 -4.20 13.55 -33.72
C PRO A 676 -3.56 14.28 -34.92
N GLU A 677 -4.33 14.81 -35.88
CA GLU A 677 -3.85 15.56 -37.07
C GLU A 677 -2.89 16.74 -36.72
N THR A 678 -2.98 17.30 -35.51
CA THR A 678 -2.04 18.30 -34.98
C THR A 678 -0.59 17.81 -34.86
N TYR A 679 -0.35 16.49 -34.82
CA TYR A 679 1.00 15.90 -34.82
C TYR A 679 1.59 15.77 -36.23
N ALA A 680 0.76 15.58 -37.26
CA ALA A 680 1.21 15.47 -38.65
C ALA A 680 1.67 16.81 -39.26
N THR A 681 1.22 17.94 -38.69
CA THR A 681 1.41 19.28 -39.30
C THR A 681 2.60 20.08 -38.75
N LYS A 682 3.39 19.53 -37.80
CA LYS A 682 4.68 20.11 -37.37
C LYS A 682 5.87 19.35 -37.96
N LEU A 683 5.84 19.12 -39.26
CA LEU A 683 7.03 18.72 -40.01
C LEU A 683 7.93 19.93 -40.23
N ASN A 684 8.80 20.23 -39.26
CA ASN A 684 10.01 20.99 -39.52
C ASN A 684 11.14 20.62 -38.54
N LYS A 685 12.16 19.97 -39.13
CA LYS A 685 13.60 19.97 -38.88
C LYS A 685 14.07 20.26 -37.43
N TYR A 686 14.85 19.32 -36.90
CA TYR A 686 15.47 19.25 -35.57
C TYR A 686 14.59 18.58 -34.50
N GLN A 687 14.31 17.28 -34.65
CA GLN A 687 14.05 16.41 -33.50
C GLN A 687 15.29 15.56 -33.30
N ASP A 688 15.96 15.73 -32.16
CA ASP A 688 17.10 14.92 -31.78
C ASP A 688 16.61 13.50 -31.48
N VAL A 689 17.28 12.51 -32.08
CA VAL A 689 17.12 11.10 -31.71
C VAL A 689 17.60 10.95 -30.27
N LEU A 690 16.82 10.28 -29.44
CA LEU A 690 17.17 10.09 -28.03
C LEU A 690 18.38 9.15 -27.90
N ASP A 691 19.38 9.56 -27.12
CA ASP A 691 20.57 8.75 -26.84
C ASP A 691 20.28 7.54 -25.93
N ASP A 692 19.26 7.64 -25.06
CA ASP A 692 18.71 6.57 -24.22
C ASP A 692 17.18 6.76 -24.09
N PRO A 693 16.38 6.26 -25.04
CA PRO A 693 14.94 6.44 -25.00
C PRO A 693 14.24 5.66 -23.88
N GLN A 694 14.90 4.66 -23.27
CA GLN A 694 14.31 3.78 -22.24
C GLN A 694 12.95 3.19 -22.64
N LEU A 695 12.83 2.77 -23.90
CA LEU A 695 11.56 2.30 -24.49
C LEU A 695 10.95 1.13 -23.71
N ALA A 696 11.76 0.20 -23.19
CA ALA A 696 11.27 -0.93 -22.41
C ALA A 696 10.67 -0.48 -21.08
N LEU A 697 11.30 0.51 -20.42
CA LEU A 697 10.77 1.09 -19.20
C LEU A 697 9.50 1.91 -19.47
N ALA A 698 9.51 2.73 -20.51
CA ALA A 698 8.38 3.57 -20.91
C ALA A 698 7.15 2.74 -21.26
N MET A 699 7.30 1.68 -22.07
CA MET A 699 6.21 0.75 -22.35
C MET A 699 5.75 0.01 -21.10
N ARG A 700 6.67 -0.50 -20.26
CA ARG A 700 6.30 -1.17 -19.00
C ARG A 700 5.49 -0.26 -18.06
N GLN A 701 5.81 1.03 -18.02
CA GLN A 701 5.11 2.01 -17.20
C GLN A 701 3.75 2.38 -17.82
N GLY A 702 3.73 2.72 -19.12
CA GLY A 702 2.52 3.09 -19.84
C GLY A 702 1.49 1.95 -19.88
N THR A 703 1.93 0.70 -20.00
CA THR A 703 1.02 -0.46 -20.03
C THR A 703 0.70 -1.01 -18.65
N LYS A 704 1.19 -0.44 -17.55
CA LYS A 704 1.04 -1.02 -16.21
C LYS A 704 -0.44 -1.18 -15.81
N VAL A 705 -1.26 -0.18 -16.11
CA VAL A 705 -2.70 -0.17 -15.78
C VAL A 705 -3.45 -1.21 -16.61
N VAL A 706 -3.28 -1.17 -17.93
CA VAL A 706 -3.97 -2.10 -18.84
C VAL A 706 -3.45 -3.55 -18.71
N HIS A 707 -2.19 -3.76 -18.32
CA HIS A 707 -1.65 -5.08 -17.97
C HIS A 707 -2.35 -5.65 -16.73
N GLN A 708 -2.54 -4.83 -15.69
CA GLN A 708 -3.27 -5.23 -14.49
C GLN A 708 -4.74 -5.53 -14.82
N ALA A 709 -5.37 -4.74 -15.68
CA ALA A 709 -6.73 -5.01 -16.18
C ALA A 709 -6.81 -6.33 -16.97
N ALA A 710 -5.84 -6.61 -17.84
CA ALA A 710 -5.76 -7.84 -18.62
C ALA A 710 -5.61 -9.09 -17.72
N GLU A 711 -4.73 -9.05 -16.71
CA GLU A 711 -4.58 -10.13 -15.72
C GLU A 711 -5.85 -10.33 -14.87
N ASN A 712 -6.65 -9.28 -14.72
CA ASN A 712 -7.87 -9.28 -13.94
C ASN A 712 -9.14 -9.65 -14.72
N SER A 713 -9.05 -9.84 -16.04
CA SER A 713 -10.20 -10.21 -16.88
C SER A 713 -10.78 -11.57 -16.46
N VAL A 714 -12.09 -11.75 -16.68
CA VAL A 714 -12.82 -12.97 -16.27
C VAL A 714 -12.23 -14.21 -16.93
N PHE A 715 -11.99 -14.15 -18.24
CA PHE A 715 -11.40 -15.24 -18.99
C PHE A 715 -9.95 -15.50 -18.55
N THR A 716 -9.10 -14.48 -18.39
CA THR A 716 -7.71 -14.67 -17.92
C THR A 716 -7.64 -15.28 -16.51
N LYS A 717 -8.55 -14.92 -15.61
CA LYS A 717 -8.66 -15.55 -14.28
C LYS A 717 -9.08 -17.01 -14.36
N ARG A 718 -10.10 -17.34 -15.15
CA ARG A 718 -10.51 -18.74 -15.41
C ARG A 718 -9.37 -19.54 -16.05
N PHE A 719 -8.71 -18.95 -17.03
CA PHE A 719 -7.57 -19.51 -17.75
C PHE A 719 -6.40 -19.80 -16.80
N LEU A 720 -6.06 -18.83 -15.94
CA LEU A 720 -5.06 -19.01 -14.90
C LEU A 720 -5.46 -20.11 -13.93
N LYS A 721 -6.72 -20.22 -13.50
CA LYS A 721 -7.16 -21.29 -12.59
C LYS A 721 -7.26 -22.67 -13.26
N GLY A 722 -7.12 -22.76 -14.59
CA GLY A 722 -7.33 -24.00 -15.34
C GLY A 722 -8.81 -24.37 -15.47
N GLU A 723 -9.71 -23.40 -15.33
CA GLU A 723 -11.17 -23.52 -15.37
C GLU A 723 -11.76 -23.23 -16.77
N ILE A 724 -10.92 -23.33 -17.80
CA ILE A 724 -11.35 -23.29 -19.20
C ILE A 724 -11.53 -24.73 -19.71
N ASN A 725 -12.22 -24.90 -20.83
CA ASN A 725 -12.35 -26.19 -21.49
C ASN A 725 -11.45 -26.27 -22.75
N ARG A 726 -11.41 -27.47 -23.36
CA ARG A 726 -10.56 -27.76 -24.53
C ARG A 726 -10.93 -26.91 -25.75
N ASP A 727 -12.21 -26.61 -25.93
CA ASP A 727 -12.73 -25.82 -27.06
C ASP A 727 -12.42 -24.32 -26.89
N GLU A 728 -12.54 -23.79 -25.67
CA GLU A 728 -12.12 -22.43 -25.31
C GLU A 728 -10.62 -22.23 -25.57
N TYR A 729 -9.79 -23.21 -25.19
CA TYR A 729 -8.35 -23.16 -25.45
C TYR A 729 -8.01 -23.32 -26.94
N GLY A 730 -8.71 -24.21 -27.66
CA GLY A 730 -8.57 -24.35 -29.11
C GLY A 730 -8.89 -23.05 -29.86
N GLN A 731 -9.97 -22.36 -29.47
CA GLN A 731 -10.32 -21.06 -30.05
C GLN A 731 -9.32 -19.97 -29.67
N TYR A 732 -8.75 -19.98 -28.45
CA TYR A 732 -7.66 -19.06 -28.08
C TYR A 732 -6.44 -19.24 -28.99
N LEU A 733 -5.96 -20.48 -29.17
CA LEU A 733 -4.83 -20.77 -30.07
C LEU A 733 -5.12 -20.35 -31.51
N ARG A 734 -6.36 -20.52 -31.96
CA ARG A 734 -6.80 -20.08 -33.29
C ARG A 734 -6.77 -18.56 -33.43
N SER A 735 -7.23 -17.82 -32.42
CA SER A 735 -7.14 -16.35 -32.41
C SER A 735 -5.69 -15.89 -32.44
N LEU A 736 -4.81 -16.54 -31.66
CA LEU A 736 -3.37 -16.23 -31.68
C LEU A 736 -2.73 -16.55 -33.02
N TYR A 737 -3.06 -17.67 -33.68
CA TYR A 737 -2.49 -18.03 -34.98
C TYR A 737 -2.56 -16.88 -35.99
N PHE A 738 -3.74 -16.27 -36.13
CA PHE A 738 -3.93 -15.17 -37.07
C PHE A 738 -3.19 -13.89 -36.66
N VAL A 739 -3.13 -13.59 -35.36
CA VAL A 739 -2.41 -12.43 -34.82
C VAL A 739 -0.91 -12.57 -35.04
N TYR A 740 -0.30 -13.69 -34.61
CA TYR A 740 1.13 -13.93 -34.75
C TYR A 740 1.54 -14.04 -36.21
N LYS A 741 0.77 -14.73 -37.06
CA LYS A 741 1.03 -14.78 -38.50
C LYS A 741 1.09 -13.40 -39.14
N SER A 742 0.17 -12.51 -38.75
CA SER A 742 0.13 -11.14 -39.28
C SER A 742 1.28 -10.30 -38.72
N MET A 743 1.54 -10.39 -37.42
CA MET A 743 2.63 -9.68 -36.74
C MET A 743 3.99 -10.10 -37.32
N GLU A 744 4.25 -11.40 -37.45
CA GLU A 744 5.50 -11.96 -37.96
C GLU A 744 5.72 -11.62 -39.43
N LYS A 745 4.65 -11.59 -40.23
CA LYS A 745 4.71 -11.10 -41.61
C LYS A 745 5.12 -9.63 -41.66
N LEU A 746 4.57 -8.78 -40.80
CA LEU A 746 4.92 -7.35 -40.75
C LEU A 746 6.35 -7.14 -40.25
N LEU A 747 6.76 -7.83 -39.18
CA LEU A 747 8.14 -7.79 -38.67
C LEU A 747 9.14 -8.24 -39.74
N LYS A 748 8.85 -9.33 -40.46
CA LYS A 748 9.67 -9.80 -41.59
C LYS A 748 9.72 -8.80 -42.73
N HIS A 749 8.60 -8.17 -43.07
CA HIS A 749 8.55 -7.18 -44.15
C HIS A 749 9.38 -5.94 -43.82
N HIS A 750 9.38 -5.52 -42.56
CA HIS A 750 10.03 -4.30 -42.07
C HIS A 750 11.32 -4.54 -41.28
N HIS A 751 11.94 -5.72 -41.34
CA HIS A 751 13.17 -6.03 -40.58
C HIS A 751 14.38 -5.13 -40.87
N GLN A 752 14.35 -4.38 -41.98
CA GLN A 752 15.38 -3.40 -42.34
C GLN A 752 15.18 -2.04 -41.67
N ASP A 753 14.00 -1.79 -41.07
CA ASP A 753 13.77 -0.63 -40.21
C ASP A 753 14.63 -0.74 -38.95
N THR A 754 15.23 0.36 -38.51
CA THR A 754 16.20 0.34 -37.40
C THR A 754 15.59 -0.15 -36.09
N ALA A 755 14.33 0.19 -35.81
CA ALA A 755 13.66 -0.20 -34.58
C ALA A 755 13.27 -1.67 -34.58
N ILE A 756 12.73 -2.15 -35.70
CA ILE A 756 12.36 -3.56 -35.84
C ILE A 756 13.61 -4.44 -35.94
N GLY A 757 14.62 -4.03 -36.70
CA GLY A 757 15.84 -4.79 -36.93
C GLY A 757 16.60 -5.12 -35.63
N MET A 758 16.54 -4.24 -34.62
CA MET A 758 17.14 -4.48 -33.31
C MET A 758 16.42 -5.53 -32.47
N ILE A 759 15.13 -5.78 -32.73
CA ILE A 759 14.29 -6.72 -31.96
C ILE A 759 13.75 -7.87 -32.84
N TYR A 760 14.30 -8.06 -34.04
CA TYR A 760 13.86 -9.07 -35.00
C TYR A 760 14.58 -10.41 -34.77
N PHE A 761 13.92 -11.30 -34.04
CA PHE A 761 14.43 -12.61 -33.63
C PHE A 761 13.56 -13.76 -34.14
N PRO A 762 13.54 -14.03 -35.47
CA PRO A 762 12.57 -14.95 -36.05
C PRO A 762 12.82 -16.42 -35.65
N GLU A 763 14.07 -16.83 -35.48
CA GLU A 763 14.39 -18.23 -35.10
C GLU A 763 14.07 -18.50 -33.63
N GLU A 764 14.21 -17.48 -32.79
CA GLU A 764 13.99 -17.57 -31.35
C GLU A 764 12.53 -17.37 -30.96
N LEU A 765 11.83 -16.44 -31.60
CA LEU A 765 10.53 -15.94 -31.12
C LEU A 765 9.33 -16.34 -31.99
N ASN A 766 9.47 -16.61 -33.30
CA ASN A 766 8.29 -16.84 -34.15
C ASN A 766 7.45 -18.01 -33.67
N ARG A 767 6.12 -17.84 -33.69
CA ARG A 767 5.11 -18.76 -33.15
C ARG A 767 4.16 -19.30 -34.23
N GLU A 768 4.17 -18.79 -35.47
CA GLU A 768 3.24 -19.26 -36.51
C GLU A 768 3.27 -20.78 -36.67
N GLN A 769 4.46 -21.37 -36.80
CA GLN A 769 4.59 -22.83 -37.00
C GLN A 769 4.16 -23.61 -35.76
N THR A 770 4.53 -23.18 -34.55
CA THR A 770 4.16 -23.88 -33.32
C THR A 770 2.66 -23.78 -33.02
N LEU A 771 2.01 -22.68 -33.40
CA LEU A 771 0.55 -22.55 -33.35
C LEU A 771 -0.14 -23.45 -34.38
N LEU A 772 0.43 -23.66 -35.58
CA LEU A 772 -0.09 -24.64 -36.55
C LEU A 772 -0.01 -26.07 -36.02
N ASP A 773 1.09 -26.42 -35.35
CA ASP A 773 1.27 -27.73 -34.75
C ASP A 773 0.23 -27.99 -33.65
N ASP A 774 -0.02 -26.98 -32.79
CA ASP A 774 -1.04 -27.07 -31.73
C ASP A 774 -2.48 -27.09 -32.31
N LEU A 775 -2.78 -26.29 -33.33
CA LEU A 775 -4.08 -26.35 -34.00
C LEU A 775 -4.32 -27.70 -34.69
N THR A 776 -3.27 -28.30 -35.26
CA THR A 776 -3.34 -29.66 -35.83
C THR A 776 -3.65 -30.69 -34.75
N PHE A 777 -3.07 -30.52 -33.55
CA PHE A 777 -3.36 -31.38 -32.40
C PHE A 777 -4.81 -31.27 -31.92
N PHE A 778 -5.39 -30.06 -31.88
CA PHE A 778 -6.75 -29.87 -31.38
C PHE A 778 -7.85 -30.13 -32.40
N TYR A 779 -7.63 -29.86 -33.68
CA TYR A 779 -8.66 -29.92 -34.72
C TYR A 779 -8.42 -30.99 -35.79
N GLY A 780 -7.27 -31.66 -35.77
CA GLY A 780 -6.89 -32.66 -36.75
C GLY A 780 -6.46 -32.05 -38.09
N ARG A 781 -5.70 -32.83 -38.88
CA ARG A 781 -5.19 -32.38 -40.19
C ARG A 781 -6.29 -32.06 -41.19
N GLU A 782 -7.42 -32.74 -41.10
CA GLU A 782 -8.54 -32.58 -42.04
C GLU A 782 -9.26 -31.24 -41.88
N ARG A 783 -9.34 -30.70 -40.65
CA ARG A 783 -10.00 -29.42 -40.36
C ARG A 783 -9.03 -28.24 -40.26
N LEU A 784 -7.72 -28.49 -40.33
CA LEU A 784 -6.70 -27.44 -40.23
C LEU A 784 -6.93 -26.30 -41.26
N ASN A 785 -7.25 -26.65 -42.51
CA ASN A 785 -7.54 -25.67 -43.56
C ASN A 785 -8.77 -24.81 -43.25
N GLN A 786 -9.78 -25.39 -42.57
CA GLN A 786 -10.99 -24.65 -42.17
C GLN A 786 -10.69 -23.68 -41.02
N VAL A 787 -9.96 -24.13 -39.98
CA VAL A 787 -9.70 -23.30 -38.79
C VAL A 787 -8.68 -22.18 -39.07
N THR A 788 -7.84 -22.35 -40.09
CA THR A 788 -6.84 -21.37 -40.53
C THR A 788 -7.28 -20.52 -41.74
N ASP A 789 -8.51 -20.71 -42.25
CA ASP A 789 -9.06 -19.89 -43.34
C ASP A 789 -9.29 -18.45 -42.86
N PRO A 790 -8.66 -17.43 -43.47
CA PRO A 790 -8.86 -16.03 -43.09
C PRO A 790 -10.32 -15.56 -43.12
N ASN A 791 -11.17 -16.16 -43.96
CA ASN A 791 -12.59 -15.80 -44.02
C ASN A 791 -13.39 -16.20 -42.77
N THR A 792 -12.79 -17.03 -41.92
CA THR A 792 -13.41 -17.50 -40.68
C THR A 792 -12.99 -16.69 -39.46
N MET A 793 -12.06 -15.72 -39.60
CA MET A 793 -11.61 -14.87 -38.49
C MET A 793 -12.79 -14.24 -37.75
N THR A 794 -12.70 -14.24 -36.43
CA THR A 794 -13.71 -13.57 -35.60
C THR A 794 -13.56 -12.04 -35.69
N PRO A 795 -14.62 -11.27 -35.40
CA PRO A 795 -14.57 -9.81 -35.42
C PRO A 795 -13.41 -9.22 -34.61
N ALA A 796 -13.11 -9.71 -33.40
CA ALA A 796 -12.02 -9.17 -32.59
C ALA A 796 -10.64 -9.49 -33.19
N VAL A 797 -10.44 -10.68 -33.75
CA VAL A 797 -9.19 -11.04 -34.46
C VAL A 797 -8.97 -10.15 -35.67
N LYS A 798 -10.01 -9.93 -36.47
CA LYS A 798 -9.94 -9.04 -37.63
C LYS A 798 -9.62 -7.61 -37.21
N HIS A 799 -10.29 -7.10 -36.18
CA HIS A 799 -10.05 -5.76 -35.66
C HIS A 799 -8.61 -5.58 -35.15
N TYR A 800 -8.04 -6.60 -34.51
CA TYR A 800 -6.67 -6.56 -34.03
C TYR A 800 -5.68 -6.50 -35.20
N ILE A 801 -5.87 -7.33 -36.23
CA ILE A 801 -5.00 -7.35 -37.41
C ILE A 801 -5.10 -6.02 -38.16
N ASP A 802 -6.33 -5.54 -38.43
CA ASP A 802 -6.56 -4.28 -39.14
C ASP A 802 -5.88 -3.11 -38.40
N THR A 803 -6.02 -3.07 -37.08
CA THR A 803 -5.37 -2.06 -36.22
C THR A 803 -3.85 -2.13 -36.29
N MET A 804 -3.27 -3.33 -36.19
CA MET A 804 -1.83 -3.53 -36.23
C MET A 804 -1.25 -3.15 -37.61
N GLU A 805 -1.94 -3.49 -38.70
CA GLU A 805 -1.56 -3.07 -40.05
C GLU A 805 -1.67 -1.56 -40.24
N GLU A 806 -2.69 -0.91 -39.66
CA GLU A 806 -2.84 0.55 -39.65
C GLU A 806 -1.69 1.23 -38.90
N ALA A 807 -1.34 0.77 -37.70
CA ALA A 807 -0.21 1.30 -36.93
C ALA A 807 1.10 1.16 -37.71
N CYS A 808 1.35 -0.01 -38.31
CA CYS A 808 2.54 -0.25 -39.12
C CYS A 808 2.63 0.70 -40.33
N LYS A 809 1.49 1.03 -40.96
CA LYS A 809 1.44 2.02 -42.05
C LYS A 809 1.75 3.44 -41.58
N VAL A 810 1.37 3.79 -40.35
CA VAL A 810 1.68 5.09 -39.74
C VAL A 810 3.17 5.20 -39.47
N ASN A 811 3.74 4.22 -38.78
CA ASN A 811 5.18 4.14 -38.53
C ASN A 811 5.58 2.67 -38.23
N PRO A 812 6.49 2.06 -39.01
CA PRO A 812 6.92 0.69 -38.77
C PRO A 812 7.43 0.44 -37.35
N ALA A 813 8.07 1.42 -36.71
CA ALA A 813 8.60 1.30 -35.34
C ALA A 813 7.53 0.93 -34.30
N LEU A 814 6.24 1.17 -34.58
CA LEU A 814 5.12 0.80 -33.69
C LEU A 814 4.90 -0.71 -33.59
N MET A 815 5.45 -1.49 -34.52
CA MET A 815 5.46 -2.96 -34.42
C MET A 815 6.28 -3.46 -33.23
N VAL A 816 7.19 -2.64 -32.70
CA VAL A 816 7.91 -2.92 -31.46
C VAL A 816 6.93 -3.14 -30.30
N SER A 817 5.85 -2.36 -30.24
CA SER A 817 4.83 -2.45 -29.20
C SER A 817 4.10 -3.80 -29.20
N HIS A 818 3.74 -4.29 -30.39
CA HIS A 818 3.08 -5.58 -30.58
C HIS A 818 4.04 -6.75 -30.28
N SER A 819 5.28 -6.67 -30.77
CA SER A 819 6.35 -7.64 -30.50
C SER A 819 6.65 -7.75 -29.00
N TYR A 820 6.85 -6.61 -28.34
CA TYR A 820 7.13 -6.53 -26.90
C TYR A 820 6.01 -7.14 -26.06
N THR A 821 4.76 -6.71 -26.30
CA THR A 821 3.60 -7.14 -25.51
C THR A 821 3.34 -8.64 -25.64
N ARG A 822 3.46 -9.19 -26.85
CA ARG A 822 3.22 -10.61 -27.11
C ARG A 822 4.39 -11.49 -26.65
N TYR A 823 5.59 -11.31 -27.21
CA TYR A 823 6.69 -12.24 -26.96
C TYR A 823 7.21 -12.21 -25.52
N LEU A 824 7.34 -11.04 -24.88
CA LEU A 824 7.78 -11.02 -23.48
C LEU A 824 6.72 -11.54 -22.51
N GLY A 825 5.43 -11.41 -22.88
CA GLY A 825 4.31 -12.04 -22.18
C GLY A 825 4.42 -13.57 -22.22
N ASP A 826 4.68 -14.13 -23.40
CA ASP A 826 4.82 -15.59 -23.60
C ASP A 826 6.01 -16.19 -22.83
N LEU A 827 7.13 -15.46 -22.80
CA LEU A 827 8.34 -15.81 -22.05
C LEU A 827 8.25 -15.57 -20.54
N SER A 828 7.14 -15.03 -20.06
CA SER A 828 6.91 -14.75 -18.64
C SER A 828 5.67 -15.48 -18.14
N GLY A 829 4.49 -14.89 -18.31
CA GLY A 829 3.22 -15.49 -17.86
C GLY A 829 2.87 -16.76 -18.63
N GLY A 830 3.21 -16.84 -19.92
CA GLY A 830 2.93 -18.00 -20.77
C GLY A 830 3.52 -19.32 -20.25
N GLN A 831 4.68 -19.27 -19.60
CA GLN A 831 5.32 -20.48 -19.03
C GLN A 831 4.57 -21.05 -17.83
N ILE A 832 3.94 -20.17 -17.03
CA ILE A 832 3.07 -20.58 -15.92
C ILE A 832 1.78 -21.17 -16.47
N LEU A 833 1.23 -20.57 -17.53
CA LEU A 833 0.03 -21.04 -18.22
C LEU A 833 0.22 -22.43 -18.82
N ALA A 834 1.33 -22.66 -19.53
CA ALA A 834 1.65 -23.96 -20.12
C ALA A 834 1.61 -25.11 -19.09
N LYS A 835 2.18 -24.89 -17.90
CA LYS A 835 2.17 -25.88 -16.80
C LYS A 835 0.74 -26.19 -16.33
N ARG A 836 -0.12 -25.19 -16.23
CA ARG A 836 -1.51 -25.37 -15.78
C ARG A 836 -2.36 -26.05 -16.84
N LEU A 837 -2.22 -25.67 -18.11
CA LEU A 837 -2.91 -26.29 -19.25
C LEU A 837 -2.54 -27.78 -19.38
N LYS A 838 -1.26 -28.12 -19.22
CA LYS A 838 -0.77 -29.51 -19.23
C LYS A 838 -1.52 -30.39 -18.23
N LYS A 839 -1.73 -29.87 -17.01
CA LYS A 839 -2.36 -30.58 -15.91
C LYS A 839 -3.89 -30.64 -16.03
N HIS A 840 -4.52 -29.49 -16.26
CA HIS A 840 -5.96 -29.33 -16.09
C HIS A 840 -6.77 -29.54 -17.37
N ILE A 841 -6.17 -29.29 -18.55
CA ILE A 841 -6.88 -29.37 -19.85
C ILE A 841 -6.43 -30.58 -20.66
N LEU A 842 -5.13 -30.84 -20.69
CA LEU A 842 -4.55 -31.93 -21.47
C LEU A 842 -4.39 -33.23 -20.67
N HIS A 843 -4.47 -33.16 -19.33
CA HIS A 843 -4.34 -34.30 -18.41
C HIS A 843 -3.08 -35.17 -18.61
N LEU A 844 -1.99 -34.58 -19.13
CA LEU A 844 -0.77 -35.29 -19.52
C LEU A 844 0.14 -35.71 -18.35
N GLU A 845 -0.17 -35.35 -17.10
CA GLU A 845 0.61 -35.75 -15.92
C GLU A 845 0.46 -37.24 -15.55
N LYS A 846 -0.55 -37.95 -16.09
CA LYS A 846 -0.87 -39.33 -15.66
C LYS A 846 -0.24 -40.45 -16.48
N GLN A 847 0.33 -40.19 -17.66
CA GLN A 847 0.74 -41.27 -18.58
C GLN A 847 2.11 -41.15 -19.23
N ASP A 848 2.89 -40.08 -19.03
CA ASP A 848 4.22 -39.99 -19.64
C ASP A 848 5.25 -39.40 -18.67
N SER A 849 6.21 -40.23 -18.27
CA SER A 849 7.40 -39.81 -17.50
C SER A 849 8.51 -39.26 -18.40
N SER A 850 8.34 -39.29 -19.73
CA SER A 850 9.18 -38.52 -20.65
C SER A 850 8.67 -37.08 -20.72
N TRP A 851 9.56 -36.13 -20.42
CA TRP A 851 9.27 -34.70 -20.43
C TRP A 851 9.14 -34.12 -21.85
N ASP A 852 9.22 -34.95 -22.90
CA ASP A 852 9.56 -34.53 -24.27
C ASP A 852 8.38 -34.37 -25.24
N SER A 853 7.15 -34.77 -24.88
CA SER A 853 5.99 -34.52 -25.75
C SER A 853 5.34 -33.16 -25.43
N HIS A 854 5.55 -32.17 -26.31
CA HIS A 854 4.94 -30.84 -26.26
C HIS A 854 3.60 -30.77 -27.02
N ALA A 855 2.98 -31.91 -27.34
CA ALA A 855 1.76 -31.94 -28.14
C ALA A 855 0.62 -31.11 -27.50
N GLY A 856 0.13 -30.10 -28.23
CA GLY A 856 -0.90 -29.16 -27.79
C GLY A 856 -0.38 -27.97 -26.94
N LEU A 857 0.93 -27.86 -26.73
CA LEU A 857 1.61 -26.77 -26.00
C LEU A 857 2.87 -26.27 -26.72
N SER A 858 3.03 -26.57 -28.01
CA SER A 858 4.18 -26.18 -28.83
C SER A 858 4.37 -24.66 -28.84
N PHE A 859 3.29 -23.88 -28.80
CA PHE A 859 3.32 -22.42 -28.72
C PHE A 859 4.20 -21.88 -27.57
N TYR A 860 4.13 -22.52 -26.41
CA TYR A 860 4.86 -22.09 -25.21
C TYR A 860 6.30 -22.60 -25.15
N HIS A 861 6.70 -23.43 -26.10
CA HIS A 861 8.03 -24.02 -26.12
C HIS A 861 8.97 -23.21 -27.03
N PHE A 862 10.10 -22.77 -26.48
CA PHE A 862 11.08 -21.92 -27.17
C PHE A 862 12.44 -22.64 -27.21
N ASN A 863 12.72 -23.37 -28.28
CA ASN A 863 13.86 -24.29 -28.36
C ASN A 863 15.18 -23.56 -28.64
N ASN A 864 15.09 -22.36 -29.20
CA ASN A 864 16.23 -21.60 -29.70
C ASN A 864 16.64 -20.45 -28.76
N ILE A 865 16.04 -20.36 -27.57
CA ILE A 865 16.48 -19.46 -26.50
C ILE A 865 17.11 -20.29 -25.40
N GLY A 866 18.36 -19.99 -25.04
CA GLY A 866 19.05 -20.67 -23.94
C GLY A 866 18.37 -20.37 -22.61
N ASN A 867 18.77 -19.30 -21.94
CA ASN A 867 18.14 -18.85 -20.71
C ASN A 867 17.06 -17.78 -21.01
N GLN A 868 15.80 -18.08 -20.68
CA GLN A 868 14.67 -17.17 -20.92
C GLN A 868 14.82 -15.81 -20.23
N ASN A 869 15.37 -15.75 -19.02
CA ASN A 869 15.54 -14.49 -18.30
C ASN A 869 16.67 -13.65 -18.90
N GLU A 870 17.76 -14.28 -19.33
CA GLU A 870 18.86 -13.59 -20.03
C GLU A 870 18.37 -13.05 -21.38
N PHE A 871 17.61 -13.85 -22.14
CA PHE A 871 17.04 -13.41 -23.41
C PHE A 871 16.08 -12.22 -23.23
N LYS A 872 15.19 -12.26 -22.23
CA LYS A 872 14.30 -11.13 -21.91
C LYS A 872 15.06 -9.86 -21.51
N ASN A 873 16.17 -9.99 -20.80
CA ASN A 873 17.00 -8.84 -20.43
C ASN A 873 17.73 -8.26 -21.64
N MET A 874 18.28 -9.12 -22.49
CA MET A 874 18.91 -8.73 -23.75
C MET A 874 17.92 -8.03 -24.69
N TYR A 875 16.72 -8.59 -24.87
CA TYR A 875 15.66 -7.97 -25.68
C TYR A 875 15.29 -6.57 -25.16
N ARG A 876 15.14 -6.38 -23.84
CA ARG A 876 14.88 -5.07 -23.24
C ARG A 876 16.03 -4.09 -23.42
N GLN A 877 17.27 -4.56 -23.28
CA GLN A 877 18.46 -3.73 -23.49
C GLN A 877 18.59 -3.24 -24.94
N GLN A 878 18.28 -4.08 -25.92
CA GLN A 878 18.26 -3.65 -27.32
C GLN A 878 17.13 -2.67 -27.60
N LEU A 879 15.95 -2.92 -27.02
CA LEU A 879 14.80 -2.03 -27.11
C LEU A 879 15.10 -0.63 -26.53
N ASP A 880 15.81 -0.56 -25.41
CA ASP A 880 16.25 0.71 -24.81
C ASP A 880 17.33 1.42 -25.66
N GLN A 881 17.97 0.74 -26.62
CA GLN A 881 18.95 1.32 -27.55
C GLN A 881 18.37 1.68 -28.91
N VAL A 882 17.06 1.45 -29.13
CA VAL A 882 16.43 1.73 -30.42
C VAL A 882 16.40 3.24 -30.69
N PRO A 883 17.01 3.74 -31.79
CA PRO A 883 17.06 5.16 -32.05
C PRO A 883 15.68 5.69 -32.47
N VAL A 884 14.94 6.25 -31.52
CA VAL A 884 13.65 6.92 -31.75
C VAL A 884 13.69 8.38 -31.31
N THR A 885 12.79 9.18 -31.88
CA THR A 885 12.47 10.52 -31.35
C THR A 885 11.51 10.40 -30.16
N GLU A 886 11.43 11.44 -29.33
CA GLU A 886 10.43 11.48 -28.24
C GLU A 886 9.01 11.27 -28.76
N HIS A 887 8.70 11.83 -29.94
CA HIS A 887 7.40 11.64 -30.57
C HIS A 887 7.14 10.17 -30.95
N THR A 888 8.10 9.49 -31.58
CA THR A 888 7.96 8.07 -31.91
C THR A 888 7.87 7.22 -30.65
N LYS A 889 8.60 7.57 -29.58
CA LYS A 889 8.52 6.91 -28.28
C LYS A 889 7.10 6.98 -27.68
N ASP A 890 6.47 8.16 -27.70
CA ASP A 890 5.09 8.32 -27.22
C ASP A 890 4.11 7.47 -28.03
N LEU A 891 4.26 7.46 -29.36
CA LEU A 891 3.42 6.62 -30.23
C LEU A 891 3.61 5.13 -29.94
N VAL A 892 4.86 4.68 -29.71
CA VAL A 892 5.16 3.29 -29.33
C VAL A 892 4.48 2.92 -28.02
N VAL A 893 4.50 3.80 -27.00
CA VAL A 893 3.84 3.54 -25.72
C VAL A 893 2.32 3.48 -25.88
N ASN A 894 1.72 4.40 -26.63
CA ASN A 894 0.27 4.40 -26.89
C ASN A 894 -0.17 3.17 -27.67
N GLU A 895 0.60 2.74 -28.67
CA GLU A 895 0.31 1.52 -29.41
C GLU A 895 0.49 0.26 -28.54
N ALA A 896 1.40 0.30 -27.55
CA ALA A 896 1.52 -0.79 -26.59
C ALA A 896 0.27 -0.90 -25.70
N ILE A 897 -0.28 0.23 -25.24
CA ILE A 897 -1.54 0.26 -24.50
C ILE A 897 -2.68 -0.30 -25.36
N ARG A 898 -2.80 0.19 -26.61
CA ARG A 898 -3.80 -0.28 -27.58
C ARG A 898 -3.68 -1.79 -27.84
N CYS A 899 -2.46 -2.31 -27.93
CA CYS A 899 -2.20 -3.75 -28.06
C CYS A 899 -2.79 -4.55 -26.88
N PHE A 900 -2.64 -4.10 -25.63
CA PHE A 900 -3.28 -4.77 -24.48
C PHE A 900 -4.81 -4.74 -24.55
N GLU A 901 -5.42 -3.63 -24.95
CA GLU A 901 -6.88 -3.53 -25.13
C GLU A 901 -7.39 -4.54 -26.17
N LEU A 902 -6.67 -4.71 -27.28
CA LEU A 902 -7.01 -5.68 -28.33
C LEU A 902 -6.90 -7.12 -27.81
N ASN A 903 -5.92 -7.42 -26.96
CA ASN A 903 -5.80 -8.74 -26.33
C ASN A 903 -6.96 -9.01 -25.35
N ILE A 904 -7.41 -8.01 -24.59
CA ILE A 904 -8.60 -8.13 -23.75
C ILE A 904 -9.84 -8.41 -24.59
N ALA A 905 -10.01 -7.69 -25.70
CA ALA A 905 -11.14 -7.90 -26.62
C ALA A 905 -11.17 -9.33 -27.21
N LEU A 906 -10.01 -9.93 -27.48
CA LEU A 906 -9.95 -11.35 -27.88
C LEU A 906 -10.49 -12.28 -26.78
N PHE A 907 -10.11 -12.04 -25.53
CA PHE A 907 -10.55 -12.85 -24.40
C PHE A 907 -12.04 -12.73 -24.13
N ASP A 908 -12.58 -11.52 -24.21
CA ASP A 908 -14.01 -11.24 -24.04
C ASP A 908 -14.84 -11.91 -25.15
N GLU A 909 -14.34 -11.90 -26.39
CA GLU A 909 -15.02 -12.56 -27.51
C GLU A 909 -15.02 -14.09 -27.37
N ILE A 910 -13.92 -14.70 -26.91
CA ILE A 910 -13.87 -16.15 -26.65
C ILE A 910 -14.88 -16.53 -25.56
N GLN A 911 -14.97 -15.74 -24.49
CA GLN A 911 -15.96 -15.94 -23.43
C GLN A 911 -17.39 -15.86 -24.00
N ALA A 912 -17.70 -14.83 -24.78
CA ALA A 912 -19.02 -14.66 -25.40
C ALA A 912 -19.38 -15.83 -26.34
N LEU A 913 -18.43 -16.32 -27.13
CA LEU A 913 -18.62 -17.49 -27.99
C LEU A 913 -18.82 -18.78 -27.18
N SER A 914 -18.12 -18.92 -26.05
CA SER A 914 -18.29 -20.04 -25.11
C SER A 914 -19.69 -20.05 -24.50
N ASP A 915 -20.13 -18.90 -23.99
CA ASP A 915 -21.45 -18.74 -23.34
C ASP A 915 -22.61 -18.93 -24.34
N ALA A 916 -22.41 -18.50 -25.59
CA ALA A 916 -23.35 -18.72 -26.68
C ALA A 916 -23.29 -20.15 -27.28
N ASN A 917 -22.36 -21.00 -26.81
CA ASN A 917 -22.09 -22.34 -27.35
C ASN A 917 -21.82 -22.33 -28.87
N GLN A 918 -21.05 -21.34 -29.33
CA GLN A 918 -20.68 -21.09 -30.73
C GLN A 918 -19.22 -21.47 -31.04
N LEU A 919 -18.50 -22.04 -30.09
CA LEU A 919 -17.12 -22.50 -30.30
C LEU A 919 -17.06 -23.73 -31.23
N LEU A 920 -16.01 -23.78 -32.05
CA LEU A 920 -15.69 -24.95 -32.86
C LEU A 920 -15.17 -26.09 -31.96
N PRO A 921 -15.81 -27.28 -31.96
CA PRO A 921 -15.42 -28.37 -31.10
C PRO A 921 -14.09 -28.98 -31.53
N THR A 922 -13.22 -29.23 -30.56
CA THR A 922 -11.95 -29.93 -30.71
C THR A 922 -12.17 -31.45 -30.87
N GLU A 923 -11.19 -32.16 -31.43
CA GLU A 923 -11.18 -33.63 -31.46
C GLU A 923 -11.00 -34.16 -30.01
N ASP A 924 -12.05 -34.80 -29.47
CA ASP A 924 -12.04 -35.46 -28.16
C ASP A 924 -11.04 -36.62 -28.17
N ASP A 925 -10.14 -36.68 -27.18
CA ASP A 925 -9.47 -37.93 -26.86
C ASP A 925 -10.47 -38.85 -26.13
N THR A 926 -10.63 -40.05 -26.68
CA THR A 926 -11.59 -41.09 -26.34
C THR A 926 -11.95 -41.22 -24.84
N SER A 927 -12.97 -40.50 -24.36
CA SER A 927 -13.67 -40.85 -23.12
C SER A 927 -15.16 -40.44 -23.14
N PRO A 928 -16.10 -41.28 -22.66
CA PRO A 928 -17.53 -41.08 -22.92
C PRO A 928 -18.11 -39.95 -22.05
N ARG A 929 -18.84 -39.03 -22.69
CA ARG A 929 -19.66 -37.99 -22.04
C ARG A 929 -20.58 -38.60 -20.97
N ARG A 930 -20.33 -38.33 -19.69
CA ARG A 930 -21.28 -38.62 -18.60
C ARG A 930 -22.36 -37.54 -18.58
N SER A 931 -23.56 -37.92 -19.00
CA SER A 931 -24.81 -37.22 -18.68
C SER A 931 -25.06 -37.29 -17.17
N SER A 932 -25.14 -36.14 -16.49
CA SER A 932 -25.51 -36.04 -15.07
C SER A 932 -27.04 -36.14 -14.89
N HIS A 933 -27.56 -37.37 -14.88
CA HIS A 933 -28.78 -37.67 -14.15
C HIS A 933 -28.43 -37.75 -12.65
N TRP A 934 -28.95 -36.80 -11.86
CA TRP A 934 -28.89 -36.88 -10.40
C TRP A 934 -29.91 -37.91 -9.91
N LEU A 935 -29.41 -39.06 -9.42
CA LEU A 935 -30.18 -40.03 -8.63
C LEU A 935 -30.22 -39.56 -7.18
N LEU A 936 -31.44 -39.41 -6.64
CA LEU A 936 -31.73 -39.17 -5.22
C LEU A 936 -31.35 -40.38 -4.35
N PRO A 937 -30.96 -40.20 -3.08
CA PRO A 937 -30.69 -41.31 -2.18
C PRO A 937 -31.98 -41.92 -1.63
N SER A 938 -32.03 -43.24 -1.66
CA SER A 938 -33.10 -44.10 -1.17
C SER A 938 -33.15 -44.17 0.36
N THR A 939 -34.31 -43.86 0.94
CA THR A 939 -34.78 -44.47 2.19
C THR A 939 -36.20 -45.00 2.00
N THR A 940 -36.34 -46.30 2.27
CA THR A 940 -37.58 -47.09 2.17
C THR A 940 -38.37 -46.97 3.47
N ILE A 941 -39.70 -46.77 3.41
CA ILE A 941 -40.78 -47.57 4.06
C ILE A 941 -42.16 -46.85 3.95
N MET A 942 -43.15 -47.64 3.45
CA MET A 942 -44.63 -47.55 3.56
C MET A 942 -45.51 -46.60 2.68
N ILE A 943 -45.83 -47.08 1.46
CA ILE A 943 -47.14 -47.37 0.78
C ILE A 943 -48.46 -47.12 1.59
N PRO A 944 -49.66 -46.86 0.99
CA PRO A 944 -50.09 -46.31 -0.33
C PRO A 944 -51.09 -45.13 -0.21
N VAL A 945 -51.46 -44.45 -1.31
CA VAL A 945 -52.86 -44.13 -1.66
C VAL A 945 -52.98 -43.36 -3.00
N LEU A 946 -53.77 -43.98 -3.90
CA LEU A 946 -54.64 -43.45 -4.96
C LEU A 946 -54.09 -42.69 -6.19
N ALA A 947 -54.27 -43.38 -7.32
CA ALA A 947 -54.54 -42.84 -8.65
C ALA A 947 -55.72 -41.84 -8.67
N THR A 948 -55.85 -41.14 -9.80
CA THR A 948 -56.88 -40.15 -10.20
C THR A 948 -56.69 -38.72 -9.70
N VAL A 949 -56.14 -37.83 -10.55
CA VAL A 949 -56.86 -36.72 -11.21
C VAL A 949 -55.97 -36.19 -12.34
N ALA A 950 -56.03 -36.85 -13.50
CA ALA A 950 -55.65 -36.29 -14.79
C ALA A 950 -56.93 -36.13 -15.60
N ALA A 951 -57.75 -35.15 -15.21
CA ALA A 951 -58.89 -34.65 -15.95
C ALA A 951 -59.27 -33.31 -15.31
N MET A 952 -59.50 -32.28 -16.14
CA MET A 952 -59.96 -30.93 -15.79
C MET A 952 -58.89 -29.85 -15.56
N THR A 953 -58.12 -29.53 -16.60
CA THR A 953 -57.69 -28.13 -16.85
C THR A 953 -57.37 -27.85 -18.32
N THR A 954 -58.16 -28.44 -19.23
CA THR A 954 -58.25 -28.07 -20.66
C THR A 954 -59.66 -27.62 -21.05
N LEU A 955 -60.41 -27.06 -20.09
CA LEU A 955 -61.77 -26.52 -20.27
C LEU A 955 -62.02 -25.19 -19.54
N GLY A 956 -60.97 -24.36 -19.38
CA GLY A 956 -61.03 -23.11 -18.60
C GLY A 956 -60.71 -21.82 -19.37
N CYS A 957 -60.73 -21.83 -20.71
CA CYS A 957 -60.50 -20.62 -21.53
C CYS A 957 -61.56 -20.39 -22.63
N ALA A 958 -62.73 -21.02 -22.52
CA ALA A 958 -63.83 -20.86 -23.50
C ALA A 958 -65.17 -20.42 -22.87
N ALA A 959 -65.16 -19.77 -21.71
CA ALA A 959 -66.39 -19.31 -21.04
C ALA A 959 -66.26 -17.93 -20.37
N TYR A 960 -65.60 -16.97 -21.02
CA TYR A 960 -65.67 -15.55 -20.62
C TYR A 960 -66.12 -14.60 -21.76
N LEU A 961 -66.51 -15.12 -22.94
CA LEU A 961 -67.11 -14.32 -24.00
C LEU A 961 -68.23 -15.09 -24.74
N ARG A 962 -69.47 -14.57 -24.66
CA ARG A 962 -70.78 -15.01 -25.24
C ARG A 962 -71.51 -16.07 -24.40
N HIS A 963 -72.69 -15.88 -23.80
CA HIS A 963 -73.91 -15.09 -24.03
C HIS A 963 -74.51 -14.77 -22.62
N ARG A 964 -75.11 -13.64 -22.23
CA ARG A 964 -75.96 -12.61 -22.86
C ARG A 964 -76.95 -13.12 -23.90
N ASN A 965 -78.21 -13.22 -23.45
CA ASN A 965 -79.47 -13.35 -24.18
C ASN A 965 -79.93 -14.76 -24.51
N THR A 966 -81.17 -14.98 -24.02
CA THR A 966 -82.17 -16.04 -24.26
C THR A 966 -81.86 -17.43 -23.75
#